data_AF-A0AAN7BGQ2-F1
#
_entry.id   AF-A0AAN7BGQ2-F1
#
_cell.length_a   1.000
_cell.length_b   1.000
_cell.length_c   1.000
_cell.angle_alpha   90.00
_cell.angle_beta   90.00
_cell.angle_gamma   90.00
#
_symmetry.space_group_name_H-M   'P 1'
#
loop_
_entity.id
_entity.type
_entity.pdbx_description
1 polymer ?
#
loop_
_entity_poly.entity_id
_entity_poly.type
_entity_poly.pdbx_seq_one_letter_code
_entity_poly.pdbx_strand_id
1 'polypeptide(L)'
;MSRPTSPKKRSSSIEDHSHHPSSSSTPLLTNPPSSDNVRKRPKKQIEGSPFTLRGILVGLSVGLIICFSNMYFGLQTGWVSTMTMPASLMGFGIFKLLSSRLSLPFSPVENVLVQTVAGSMAIMPLGCGFVGVVPAMSFLMNEQEGGGVKLSLWKSIVWAVGLCYFGVVFAVPLRKQVLCRERLKFPSGFSTAVLIGVLHGEGRGMKKEEGDERDQHGWAGLVGDEKEEEEEVEVGVEEETRKSEEWRKNVRLLFICFLVSGLSTFATYFFPILRNIPVFGSVAAGTWLWTLNPSLAYVGQGIIMGPATTLHMLLGAVIGWGVLSPLAKYKGWAPGPVGDWENGSKGWIVWTSLAIMLADSVVSLGYLAFRSVRQYLPRMKDMALFRFLPGRVQTLTGRRPHEYSALASADDSSMSENGDPVVGELEEEDEDDAPVDQQISNRIVTVGLVLSILFCIGCIHYVFGDLVPLYATVTAVFMALVLSIMGVRALGETDLNPVSGISKLAQLFFALIIPQGHKSSVLINLVAGAVSEAGALQAGDLMQDLKTGHLLGAAPKAQFWGQVIGATVGAVVSAFIYQLYTAVYTIPGDLFQVPTGYVWIFTARLVTGKGIPPMAKEWAFSFAALFAVTTALRISHTNNKKWQSLIPGGIAVAVGMYNVPSFTLARTIGGLLSWWWRSRMQWEDTPLIVLASGFILGEGFLSIVNLLMESAGVPHL
;
A
#
# COMPACT_ATOMS: atom_id res chain seq x y z
N MET A 1 -42.14 -27.88 56.51
CA MET A 1 -42.68 -28.81 57.52
C MET A 1 -41.56 -29.74 57.96
N SER A 2 -41.22 -29.70 59.26
CA SER A 2 -40.64 -30.79 60.06
C SER A 2 -39.30 -31.44 59.65
N ARG A 3 -38.22 -31.03 60.33
CA ARG A 3 -37.11 -31.89 60.84
C ARG A 3 -37.70 -33.07 61.67
N PRO A 4 -36.98 -34.17 62.05
CA PRO A 4 -35.58 -34.15 62.54
C PRO A 4 -34.72 -35.46 62.50
N THR A 5 -33.52 -35.34 63.10
CA THR A 5 -32.77 -36.31 63.96
C THR A 5 -31.80 -37.37 63.39
N SER A 6 -30.51 -37.14 63.70
CA SER A 6 -29.37 -38.07 63.87
C SER A 6 -29.59 -39.08 65.03
N PRO A 7 -28.75 -40.12 65.33
CA PRO A 7 -27.31 -39.97 65.67
C PRO A 7 -26.31 -41.15 65.46
N LYS A 8 -25.02 -40.78 65.48
CA LYS A 8 -23.78 -41.45 65.97
C LYS A 8 -23.82 -42.90 66.50
N LYS A 9 -22.78 -43.70 66.17
CA LYS A 9 -21.79 -44.21 67.15
C LYS A 9 -20.51 -44.84 66.54
N ARG A 10 -19.49 -44.90 67.40
CA ARG A 10 -18.03 -45.03 67.23
C ARG A 10 -17.52 -46.44 67.65
N SER A 11 -16.25 -46.72 67.29
CA SER A 11 -15.22 -47.55 67.99
C SER A 11 -15.41 -49.09 68.01
N SER A 12 -14.41 -49.98 67.96
CA SER A 12 -12.94 -49.94 68.14
C SER A 12 -12.34 -51.35 67.90
N SER A 13 -10.99 -51.42 67.89
CA SER A 13 -10.02 -52.54 68.11
C SER A 13 -9.25 -52.92 66.83
N ILE A 14 -7.91 -52.85 66.69
CA ILE A 14 -6.65 -52.88 67.50
C ILE A 14 -5.83 -54.13 67.13
N GLU A 15 -4.58 -53.87 66.70
CA GLU A 15 -3.36 -54.71 66.65
C GLU A 15 -3.31 -55.90 65.65
N ASP A 16 -2.20 -56.21 64.95
CA ASP A 16 -0.80 -56.17 65.41
C ASP A 16 0.26 -56.14 64.28
N HIS A 17 1.51 -55.85 64.67
CA HIS A 17 2.71 -55.44 63.90
C HIS A 17 3.59 -56.53 63.26
N SER A 18 4.46 -56.12 62.30
CA SER A 18 5.92 -56.41 62.14
C SER A 18 6.35 -56.49 60.65
N HIS A 19 7.53 -56.11 60.13
CA HIS A 19 8.82 -55.61 60.63
C HIS A 19 9.60 -54.92 59.47
N HIS A 20 10.32 -53.84 59.75
CA HIS A 20 11.45 -53.31 58.96
C HIS A 20 12.78 -53.65 59.67
N PRO A 21 13.94 -53.50 58.99
CA PRO A 21 15.02 -52.74 59.64
C PRO A 21 15.70 -51.73 58.71
N SER A 22 16.36 -50.77 59.35
CA SER A 22 17.02 -49.57 58.85
C SER A 22 18.55 -49.68 58.87
N SER A 23 19.24 -48.91 58.02
CA SER A 23 20.53 -48.27 58.35
C SER A 23 20.88 -47.14 57.38
N SER A 24 21.44 -46.07 57.94
CA SER A 24 21.74 -44.74 57.42
C SER A 24 23.11 -44.61 56.73
N SER A 25 23.25 -43.69 55.76
CA SER A 25 24.46 -42.85 55.55
C SER A 25 24.31 -41.80 54.44
N THR A 26 24.46 -40.52 54.83
CA THR A 26 24.97 -39.32 54.09
C THR A 26 24.21 -38.71 52.89
N PRO A 27 24.06 -37.37 52.84
CA PRO A 27 23.51 -36.63 51.69
C PRO A 27 24.63 -36.22 50.72
N LEU A 28 24.39 -36.32 49.41
CA LEU A 28 25.19 -35.65 48.39
C LEU A 28 24.27 -34.76 47.55
N LEU A 29 24.63 -33.48 47.52
CA LEU A 29 24.00 -32.40 46.77
C LEU A 29 23.76 -32.79 45.31
N THR A 30 22.49 -32.81 44.88
CA THR A 30 22.13 -32.78 43.46
C THR A 30 21.89 -31.35 43.04
N ASN A 31 22.60 -30.97 41.99
CA ASN A 31 22.69 -29.67 41.31
C ASN A 31 21.37 -28.88 41.17
N PRO A 32 21.42 -27.53 41.11
CA PRO A 32 20.26 -26.71 40.77
C PRO A 32 19.79 -27.00 39.33
N PRO A 33 18.49 -26.82 39.03
CA PRO A 33 17.94 -27.10 37.72
C PRO A 33 18.51 -26.13 36.67
N SER A 34 18.95 -26.68 35.54
CA SER A 34 19.33 -25.94 34.34
C SER A 34 18.18 -25.06 33.86
N SER A 35 18.49 -23.81 33.54
CA SER A 35 17.58 -22.74 33.11
C SER A 35 17.01 -22.88 31.69
N ASP A 36 17.00 -24.07 31.08
CA ASP A 36 16.72 -24.24 29.64
C ASP A 36 15.27 -24.57 29.27
N ASN A 37 14.31 -24.28 30.15
CA ASN A 37 12.87 -24.47 29.84
C ASN A 37 12.11 -23.15 29.69
N VAL A 38 12.67 -22.20 28.94
CA VAL A 38 11.84 -21.16 28.32
C VAL A 38 11.00 -21.85 27.25
N ARG A 39 9.72 -22.06 27.56
CA ARG A 39 8.68 -22.60 26.68
C ARG A 39 8.69 -21.81 25.34
N LYS A 40 9.44 -22.29 24.34
CA LYS A 40 9.35 -21.82 22.94
C LYS A 40 7.89 -22.04 22.52
N ARG A 41 7.08 -20.98 22.43
CA ARG A 41 5.74 -21.08 21.86
C ARG A 41 5.93 -21.48 20.39
N PRO A 42 5.46 -22.65 19.93
CA PRO A 42 5.56 -23.00 18.52
C PRO A 42 4.78 -21.95 17.71
N LYS A 43 5.42 -21.34 16.68
CA LYS A 43 4.69 -20.55 15.67
C LYS A 43 3.59 -21.47 15.13
N LYS A 44 2.32 -21.11 15.36
CA LYS A 44 1.15 -21.91 14.96
C LYS A 44 1.19 -22.08 13.44
N GLN A 45 1.59 -23.24 12.96
CA GLN A 45 1.64 -23.56 11.53
C GLN A 45 0.19 -23.79 11.09
N ILE A 46 -0.39 -22.83 10.36
CA ILE A 46 -1.76 -22.92 9.89
C ILE A 46 -1.83 -24.03 8.82
N GLU A 47 -2.75 -24.98 9.01
CA GLU A 47 -2.98 -26.06 8.05
C GLU A 47 -3.52 -25.51 6.72
N GLY A 48 -2.83 -25.79 5.61
CA GLY A 48 -3.25 -25.41 4.26
C GLY A 48 -2.10 -25.33 3.27
N SER A 49 -2.33 -25.63 1.99
CA SER A 49 -1.33 -25.37 0.95
C SER A 49 -1.26 -23.86 0.71
N PRO A 50 -0.11 -23.20 0.91
CA PRO A 50 0.03 -21.76 0.69
C PRO A 50 -0.03 -21.38 -0.80
N PHE A 51 0.11 -22.36 -1.70
CA PHE A 51 0.06 -22.16 -3.15
C PHE A 51 -0.94 -23.12 -3.78
N THR A 52 -2.04 -22.60 -4.33
CA THR A 52 -3.10 -23.42 -4.94
C THR A 52 -3.53 -22.86 -6.28
N LEU A 53 -3.84 -23.76 -7.23
CA LEU A 53 -4.34 -23.36 -8.55
C LEU A 53 -5.70 -22.66 -8.44
N ARG A 54 -6.60 -23.18 -7.60
CA ARG A 54 -7.92 -22.59 -7.36
C ARG A 54 -7.82 -21.17 -6.77
N GLY A 55 -6.88 -20.93 -5.85
CA GLY A 55 -6.61 -19.61 -5.29
C GLY A 55 -6.10 -18.63 -6.34
N ILE A 56 -5.21 -19.08 -7.23
CA ILE A 56 -4.74 -18.26 -8.37
C ILE A 56 -5.90 -17.91 -9.31
N LEU A 57 -6.74 -18.88 -9.70
CA LEU A 57 -7.85 -18.65 -10.62
C LEU A 57 -8.88 -17.68 -10.04
N VAL A 58 -9.23 -17.82 -8.75
CA VAL A 58 -10.13 -16.89 -8.07
C VAL A 58 -9.47 -15.51 -7.92
N GLY A 59 -8.18 -15.45 -7.54
CA GLY A 59 -7.41 -14.22 -7.46
C GLY A 59 -7.36 -13.46 -8.78
N LEU A 60 -7.09 -14.14 -9.90
CA LEU A 60 -7.11 -13.54 -11.24
C LEU A 60 -8.51 -13.08 -11.65
N SER A 61 -9.56 -13.82 -11.29
CA SER A 61 -10.95 -13.46 -11.61
C SER A 61 -11.38 -12.19 -10.86
N VAL A 62 -11.06 -12.11 -9.56
CA VAL A 62 -11.32 -10.92 -8.73
C VAL A 62 -10.44 -9.75 -9.21
N GLY A 63 -9.15 -10.01 -9.46
CA GLY A 63 -8.20 -9.03 -9.99
C GLY A 63 -8.65 -8.43 -11.31
N LEU A 64 -9.29 -9.21 -12.20
CA LEU A 64 -9.83 -8.72 -13.46
C LEU A 64 -10.89 -7.64 -13.26
N ILE A 65 -11.85 -7.87 -12.36
CA ILE A 65 -12.92 -6.90 -12.06
C ILE A 65 -12.33 -5.60 -11.50
N ILE A 66 -11.38 -5.72 -10.57
CA ILE A 66 -10.72 -4.55 -9.97
C ILE A 66 -9.85 -3.84 -11.02
N CYS A 67 -9.18 -4.58 -11.92
CA CYS A 67 -8.37 -4.01 -12.99
C CYS A 67 -9.21 -3.13 -13.95
N PHE A 68 -10.41 -3.56 -14.34
CA PHE A 68 -11.34 -2.73 -15.09
C PHE A 68 -11.73 -1.46 -14.33
N SER A 69 -12.09 -1.62 -13.05
CA SER A 69 -12.45 -0.52 -12.15
C SER A 69 -11.32 0.51 -12.06
N ASN A 70 -10.08 0.04 -11.88
CA ASN A 70 -8.89 0.87 -11.77
C ASN A 70 -8.52 1.56 -13.08
N MET A 71 -8.72 0.92 -14.24
CA MET A 71 -8.55 1.59 -15.52
C MET A 71 -9.58 2.72 -15.68
N TYR A 72 -10.85 2.46 -15.37
CA TYR A 72 -11.93 3.43 -15.44
C TYR A 72 -11.67 4.65 -14.55
N PHE A 73 -11.46 4.44 -13.24
CA PHE A 73 -11.21 5.55 -12.31
C PHE A 73 -9.87 6.26 -12.54
N GLY A 74 -8.86 5.52 -13.00
CA GLY A 74 -7.55 6.05 -13.34
C GLY A 74 -7.61 7.00 -14.53
N LEU A 75 -8.28 6.62 -15.63
CA LEU A 75 -8.47 7.48 -16.79
C LEU A 75 -9.40 8.66 -16.49
N GLN A 76 -10.42 8.47 -15.65
CA GLN A 76 -11.40 9.48 -15.32
C GLN A 76 -10.87 10.54 -14.35
N THR A 77 -10.22 10.11 -13.27
CA THR A 77 -9.86 10.99 -12.13
C THR A 77 -8.40 10.90 -11.69
N GLY A 78 -7.62 9.99 -12.28
CA GLY A 78 -6.23 9.78 -11.90
C GLY A 78 -6.03 9.00 -10.60
N TRP A 79 -7.08 8.37 -10.05
CA TRP A 79 -7.02 7.59 -8.81
C TRP A 79 -7.12 6.10 -9.07
N VAL A 80 -6.28 5.31 -8.40
CA VAL A 80 -6.19 3.85 -8.49
C VAL A 80 -5.94 3.30 -7.08
N SER A 81 -6.47 2.12 -6.76
CA SER A 81 -6.24 1.45 -5.47
C SER A 81 -6.04 -0.06 -5.64
N THR A 82 -5.14 -0.64 -4.85
CA THR A 82 -4.87 -2.10 -4.85
C THR A 82 -6.07 -2.91 -4.33
N MET A 83 -6.94 -2.32 -3.48
CA MET A 83 -8.14 -2.98 -2.94
C MET A 83 -7.90 -4.39 -2.36
N THR A 84 -6.84 -4.57 -1.57
CA THR A 84 -6.45 -5.86 -0.99
C THR A 84 -7.50 -6.44 -0.04
N MET A 85 -8.04 -5.63 0.88
CA MET A 85 -9.11 -6.03 1.79
C MET A 85 -10.37 -6.50 1.04
N PRO A 86 -10.93 -5.74 0.08
CA PRO A 86 -12.05 -6.19 -0.75
C PRO A 86 -11.75 -7.44 -1.57
N ALA A 87 -10.54 -7.55 -2.12
CA ALA A 87 -10.14 -8.73 -2.88
C ALA A 87 -10.19 -10.01 -2.01
N SER A 88 -9.68 -9.94 -0.79
CA SER A 88 -9.79 -11.01 0.21
C SER A 88 -11.26 -11.34 0.55
N LEU A 89 -12.09 -10.33 0.79
CA LEU A 89 -13.50 -10.52 1.12
C LEU A 89 -14.28 -11.20 -0.03
N MET A 90 -14.04 -10.77 -1.28
CA MET A 90 -14.63 -11.39 -2.47
C MET A 90 -14.13 -12.82 -2.67
N GLY A 91 -12.82 -13.05 -2.52
CA GLY A 91 -12.22 -14.38 -2.57
C GLY A 91 -12.89 -15.33 -1.59
N PHE A 92 -12.98 -14.94 -0.32
CA PHE A 92 -13.67 -15.69 0.72
C PHE A 92 -15.15 -15.93 0.38
N GLY A 93 -15.86 -14.92 -0.11
CA GLY A 93 -17.26 -15.04 -0.53
C GLY A 93 -17.47 -16.08 -1.63
N ILE A 94 -16.60 -16.09 -2.65
CA ILE A 94 -16.63 -17.07 -3.76
C ILE A 94 -16.40 -18.48 -3.24
N PHE A 95 -15.35 -18.69 -2.43
CA PHE A 95 -15.06 -20.01 -1.86
C PHE A 95 -16.15 -20.49 -0.89
N LYS A 96 -16.78 -19.59 -0.14
CA LYS A 96 -17.90 -19.93 0.74
C LYS A 96 -19.15 -20.32 -0.03
N LEU A 97 -19.46 -19.66 -1.15
CA LEU A 97 -20.54 -20.06 -2.05
C LEU A 97 -20.29 -21.43 -2.69
N LEU A 98 -19.03 -21.73 -3.01
CA LEU A 98 -18.58 -22.99 -3.60
C LEU A 98 -18.27 -24.08 -2.56
N SER A 99 -18.41 -23.79 -1.26
CA SER A 99 -18.01 -24.70 -0.16
C SER A 99 -18.62 -26.10 -0.26
N SER A 100 -19.86 -26.21 -0.73
CA SER A 100 -20.54 -27.50 -0.93
C SER A 100 -19.94 -28.36 -2.04
N ARG A 101 -19.10 -27.78 -2.91
CA ARG A 101 -18.46 -28.44 -4.05
C ARG A 101 -16.93 -28.57 -3.88
N LEU A 102 -16.37 -28.10 -2.77
CA LEU A 102 -14.93 -28.14 -2.52
C LEU A 102 -14.57 -29.36 -1.68
N SER A 103 -13.58 -30.12 -2.13
CA SER A 103 -13.04 -31.26 -1.40
C SER A 103 -12.11 -30.85 -0.25
N LEU A 104 -11.50 -29.67 -0.33
CA LEU A 104 -10.59 -29.13 0.67
C LEU A 104 -11.10 -27.78 1.20
N PRO A 105 -11.02 -27.52 2.51
CA PRO A 105 -11.44 -26.25 3.08
C PRO A 105 -10.59 -25.09 2.54
N PHE A 106 -11.17 -23.89 2.52
CA PHE A 106 -10.46 -22.66 2.15
C PHE A 106 -9.73 -22.13 3.37
N SER A 107 -8.40 -22.06 3.30
CA SER A 107 -7.54 -21.70 4.44
C SER A 107 -7.20 -20.20 4.46
N PRO A 108 -6.82 -19.62 5.62
CA PRO A 108 -6.36 -18.24 5.72
C PRO A 108 -5.18 -17.94 4.78
N VAL A 109 -4.21 -18.86 4.71
CA VAL A 109 -3.01 -18.73 3.85
C VAL A 109 -3.36 -18.76 2.36
N GLU A 110 -4.39 -19.51 1.97
CA GLU A 110 -4.91 -19.50 0.61
C GLU A 110 -5.64 -18.20 0.28
N ASN A 111 -6.30 -17.57 1.26
CA ASN A 111 -6.90 -16.25 1.09
C ASN A 111 -5.84 -15.16 0.92
N VAL A 112 -4.73 -15.25 1.64
CA VAL A 112 -3.56 -14.39 1.40
C VAL A 112 -3.07 -14.53 -0.05
N LEU A 113 -2.99 -15.76 -0.58
CA LEU A 113 -2.62 -15.97 -1.99
C LEU A 113 -3.62 -15.31 -2.95
N VAL A 114 -4.93 -15.49 -2.72
CA VAL A 114 -5.99 -14.86 -3.54
C VAL A 114 -5.84 -13.35 -3.53
N GLN A 115 -5.63 -12.76 -2.36
CA GLN A 115 -5.44 -11.32 -2.18
C GLN A 115 -4.19 -10.81 -2.91
N THR A 116 -3.07 -11.53 -2.81
CA THR A 116 -1.82 -11.16 -3.49
C THR A 116 -1.94 -11.22 -5.01
N VAL A 117 -2.52 -12.29 -5.55
CA VAL A 117 -2.74 -12.42 -7.00
C VAL A 117 -3.70 -11.34 -7.51
N ALA A 118 -4.80 -11.10 -6.79
CA ALA A 118 -5.79 -10.09 -7.17
C ALA A 118 -5.24 -8.66 -7.09
N GLY A 119 -4.56 -8.32 -6.00
CA GLY A 119 -3.99 -6.98 -5.77
C GLY A 119 -2.92 -6.62 -6.79
N SER A 120 -1.98 -7.54 -7.03
CA SER A 120 -0.92 -7.36 -8.02
C SER A 120 -1.44 -7.20 -9.44
N MET A 121 -2.49 -7.94 -9.82
CA MET A 121 -3.17 -7.77 -11.10
C MET A 121 -3.88 -6.41 -11.18
N ALA A 122 -4.61 -6.05 -10.12
CA ALA A 122 -5.44 -4.85 -10.05
C ALA A 122 -4.66 -3.55 -10.19
N ILE A 123 -3.42 -3.49 -9.72
CA ILE A 123 -2.60 -2.26 -9.67
C ILE A 123 -1.83 -1.99 -10.97
N MET A 124 -1.80 -2.94 -11.92
CA MET A 124 -1.06 -2.82 -13.19
C MET A 124 -1.51 -1.66 -14.11
N PRO A 125 -2.77 -1.19 -14.13
CA PRO A 125 -3.13 0.03 -14.87
C PRO A 125 -2.28 1.25 -14.47
N LEU A 126 -1.94 1.36 -13.18
CA LEU A 126 -1.03 2.38 -12.66
C LEU A 126 0.43 1.98 -12.91
N GLY A 127 0.83 0.78 -12.49
CA GLY A 127 2.22 0.33 -12.57
C GLY A 127 2.81 0.28 -13.98
N CYS A 128 1.99 0.02 -15.00
CA CYS A 128 2.40 0.04 -16.40
C CYS A 128 2.22 1.42 -17.07
N GLY A 129 1.71 2.41 -16.35
CA GLY A 129 1.52 3.79 -16.82
C GLY A 129 0.32 4.00 -17.74
N PHE A 130 -0.64 3.05 -17.84
CA PHE A 130 -1.80 3.17 -18.75
C PHE A 130 -2.78 4.28 -18.36
N VAL A 131 -2.79 4.71 -17.11
CA VAL A 131 -3.66 5.80 -16.62
C VAL A 131 -2.97 7.16 -16.63
N GLY A 132 -1.68 7.24 -17.01
CA GLY A 132 -0.87 8.45 -16.93
C GLY A 132 0.11 8.60 -18.08
N VAL A 133 1.22 7.87 -18.03
CA VAL A 133 2.34 8.02 -18.97
C VAL A 133 1.96 7.63 -20.40
N VAL A 134 1.27 6.50 -20.60
CA VAL A 134 0.86 6.04 -21.94
C VAL A 134 -0.11 7.03 -22.61
N PRO A 135 -1.17 7.52 -21.94
CA PRO A 135 -1.98 8.62 -22.46
C PRO A 135 -1.18 9.90 -22.74
N ALA A 136 -0.25 10.28 -21.86
CA ALA A 136 0.59 11.46 -22.06
C ALA A 136 1.40 11.36 -23.35
N MET A 137 2.03 10.20 -23.60
CA MET A 137 2.80 9.95 -24.83
C MET A 137 1.92 9.83 -26.07
N SER A 138 0.75 9.20 -25.94
CA SER A 138 -0.13 8.89 -27.08
C SER A 138 -0.96 10.08 -27.56
N PHE A 139 -1.39 10.95 -26.63
CA PHE A 139 -2.38 11.99 -26.91
C PHE A 139 -1.93 13.42 -26.56
N LEU A 140 -0.96 13.62 -25.65
CA LEU A 140 -0.65 14.95 -25.11
C LEU A 140 0.71 15.52 -25.54
N MET A 141 1.57 14.71 -26.15
CA MET A 141 2.83 15.18 -26.71
C MET A 141 2.62 15.92 -28.04
N ASN A 142 3.34 17.02 -28.23
CA ASN A 142 3.26 17.83 -29.45
C ASN A 142 4.09 17.20 -30.57
N GLU A 143 3.77 17.45 -31.85
CA GLU A 143 4.54 16.94 -32.99
C GLU A 143 6.03 17.32 -32.93
N GLN A 144 6.34 18.51 -32.42
CA GLN A 144 7.71 19.02 -32.24
C GLN A 144 8.51 18.27 -31.16
N GLU A 145 7.83 17.59 -30.24
CA GLU A 145 8.43 16.80 -29.15
C GLU A 145 8.59 15.32 -29.55
N GLY A 146 8.36 14.98 -30.82
CA GLY A 146 8.24 13.59 -31.29
C GLY A 146 6.90 12.96 -30.91
N GLY A 147 5.83 13.77 -30.82
CA GLY A 147 4.53 13.39 -30.28
C GLY A 147 3.74 12.39 -31.11
N GLY A 148 2.70 11.83 -30.48
CA GLY A 148 1.79 10.86 -31.09
C GLY A 148 2.33 9.43 -31.11
N VAL A 149 3.20 9.05 -30.16
CA VAL A 149 3.71 7.66 -30.07
C VAL A 149 2.58 6.75 -29.58
N LYS A 150 1.75 6.31 -30.52
CA LYS A 150 0.70 5.33 -30.27
C LYS A 150 1.31 3.94 -30.25
N LEU A 151 1.36 3.36 -29.06
CA LEU A 151 1.79 1.97 -28.91
C LEU A 151 0.70 1.05 -29.48
N SER A 152 1.06 0.24 -30.47
CA SER A 152 0.24 -0.92 -30.86
C SER A 152 0.02 -1.84 -29.66
N LEU A 153 -1.07 -2.61 -29.62
CA LEU A 153 -1.35 -3.56 -28.54
C LEU A 153 -0.14 -4.43 -28.18
N TRP A 154 0.56 -4.98 -29.16
CA TRP A 154 1.75 -5.80 -28.91
C TRP A 154 2.85 -5.02 -28.19
N LYS A 155 3.21 -3.83 -28.69
CA LYS A 155 4.18 -2.94 -28.02
C LYS A 155 3.73 -2.54 -26.61
N SER A 156 2.44 -2.30 -26.39
CA SER A 156 1.89 -2.04 -25.05
C SER A 156 2.07 -3.23 -24.11
N ILE A 157 1.86 -4.46 -24.61
CA ILE A 157 2.09 -5.69 -23.83
C ILE A 157 3.59 -5.85 -23.51
N VAL A 158 4.47 -5.70 -24.49
CA VAL A 158 5.92 -5.81 -24.27
C VAL A 158 6.41 -4.76 -23.27
N TRP A 159 5.93 -3.52 -23.39
CA TRP A 159 6.19 -2.45 -22.42
C TRP A 159 5.73 -2.84 -21.01
N ALA A 160 4.47 -3.24 -20.86
CA ALA A 160 3.87 -3.56 -19.58
C ALA A 160 4.60 -4.73 -18.89
N VAL A 161 4.81 -5.84 -19.60
CA VAL A 161 5.48 -7.03 -19.07
C VAL A 161 6.95 -6.73 -18.73
N GLY A 162 7.63 -5.89 -19.50
CA GLY A 162 8.99 -5.43 -19.20
C GLY A 162 9.12 -4.72 -17.85
N LEU A 163 8.07 -4.06 -17.38
CA LEU A 163 8.07 -3.34 -16.11
C LEU A 163 7.72 -4.20 -14.89
N CYS A 164 7.19 -5.42 -15.07
CA CYS A 164 6.53 -6.20 -14.00
C CYS A 164 7.44 -6.86 -12.96
N TYR A 165 8.72 -7.06 -13.28
CA TYR A 165 9.51 -8.07 -12.55
C TYR A 165 10.55 -7.47 -11.62
N PHE A 166 11.29 -6.45 -12.06
CA PHE A 166 12.48 -6.00 -11.33
C PHE A 166 12.12 -5.44 -9.94
N GLY A 167 10.99 -4.73 -9.81
CA GLY A 167 10.51 -4.23 -8.51
C GLY A 167 10.09 -5.35 -7.57
N VAL A 168 9.37 -6.36 -8.08
CA VAL A 168 8.95 -7.55 -7.32
C VAL A 168 10.16 -8.32 -6.79
N VAL A 169 11.15 -8.61 -7.65
CA VAL A 169 12.34 -9.35 -7.24
C VAL A 169 13.21 -8.53 -6.27
N PHE A 170 13.31 -7.22 -6.47
CA PHE A 170 14.06 -6.34 -5.59
C PHE A 170 13.42 -6.17 -4.20
N ALA A 171 12.10 -6.36 -4.08
CA ALA A 171 11.43 -6.30 -2.79
C ALA A 171 11.90 -7.44 -1.84
N VAL A 172 12.19 -8.63 -2.38
CA VAL A 172 12.56 -9.82 -1.59
C VAL A 172 13.67 -9.57 -0.56
N PRO A 173 14.84 -9.02 -0.90
CA PRO A 173 15.89 -8.74 0.08
C PRO A 173 15.49 -7.67 1.11
N LEU A 174 14.55 -6.77 0.78
CA LEU A 174 14.07 -5.75 1.72
C LEU A 174 13.25 -6.36 2.85
N ARG A 175 12.60 -7.51 2.61
CA ARG A 175 11.73 -8.21 3.59
C ARG A 175 12.40 -8.41 4.94
N LYS A 176 13.60 -9.01 4.99
CA LYS A 176 14.31 -9.31 6.26
C LYS A 176 14.61 -8.01 7.03
N GLN A 177 14.94 -6.95 6.29
CA GLN A 177 15.25 -5.66 6.90
C GLN A 177 13.98 -4.96 7.42
N VAL A 178 12.94 -4.81 6.61
CA VAL A 178 11.78 -3.96 6.93
C VAL A 178 10.72 -4.66 7.78
N LEU A 179 10.55 -5.98 7.62
CA LEU A 179 9.54 -6.75 8.37
C LEU A 179 10.12 -7.42 9.61
N CYS A 180 11.28 -8.07 9.51
CA CYS A 180 11.82 -8.86 10.63
C CYS A 180 12.62 -8.00 11.60
N ARG A 181 13.59 -7.23 11.08
CA ARG A 181 14.50 -6.40 11.91
C ARG A 181 13.86 -5.09 12.35
N GLU A 182 13.38 -4.29 11.40
CA GLU A 182 12.79 -2.98 11.69
C GLU A 182 11.33 -3.07 12.16
N ARG A 183 10.66 -4.21 11.96
CA ARG A 183 9.25 -4.47 12.32
C ARG A 183 8.31 -3.31 11.95
N LEU A 184 8.47 -2.79 10.74
CA LEU A 184 7.61 -1.71 10.25
C LEU A 184 6.14 -2.16 10.24
N LYS A 185 5.24 -1.19 10.42
CA LYS A 185 3.82 -1.43 10.70
C LYS A 185 3.09 -1.99 9.48
N PHE A 186 3.30 -1.39 8.31
CA PHE A 186 2.55 -1.67 7.08
C PHE A 186 1.03 -1.73 7.36
N PRO A 187 0.40 -0.59 7.70
CA PRO A 187 -0.96 -0.57 8.26
C PRO A 187 -2.03 -1.25 7.41
N SER A 188 -2.04 -1.06 6.09
CA SER A 188 -2.98 -1.73 5.19
C SER A 188 -2.80 -3.25 5.18
N GLY A 189 -1.55 -3.73 5.13
CA GLY A 189 -1.22 -5.15 5.22
C GLY A 189 -1.63 -5.75 6.56
N PHE A 190 -1.45 -5.00 7.65
CA PHE A 190 -1.94 -5.37 8.98
C PHE A 190 -3.46 -5.46 9.04
N SER A 191 -4.19 -4.44 8.56
CA SER A 191 -5.66 -4.45 8.52
C SER A 191 -6.21 -5.58 7.66
N THR A 192 -5.55 -5.88 6.53
CA THR A 192 -5.89 -7.03 5.69
C THR A 192 -5.69 -8.35 6.42
N ALA A 193 -4.61 -8.48 7.21
CA ALA A 193 -4.36 -9.67 8.02
C ALA A 193 -5.42 -9.88 9.09
N VAL A 194 -5.77 -8.81 9.83
CA VAL A 194 -6.85 -8.84 10.82
C VAL A 194 -8.17 -9.26 10.19
N LEU A 195 -8.51 -8.69 9.03
CA LEU A 195 -9.73 -9.07 8.30
C LEU A 195 -9.73 -10.57 7.94
N ILE A 196 -8.66 -11.07 7.31
CA ILE A 196 -8.57 -12.50 6.95
C ILE A 196 -8.66 -13.39 8.20
N GLY A 197 -7.97 -13.03 9.29
CA GLY A 197 -8.06 -13.76 10.56
C GLY A 197 -9.50 -13.80 11.09
N VAL A 198 -10.24 -12.70 11.01
CA VAL A 198 -11.68 -12.65 11.37
C VAL A 198 -12.52 -13.52 10.43
N LEU A 199 -12.25 -13.50 9.12
CA LEU A 199 -13.00 -14.29 8.13
C LEU A 199 -12.87 -15.80 8.38
N HIS A 200 -11.72 -16.25 8.88
CA HIS A 200 -11.43 -17.67 9.12
C HIS A 200 -11.51 -18.09 10.60
N GLY A 201 -12.03 -17.23 11.49
CA GLY A 201 -12.26 -17.58 12.90
C GLY A 201 -11.01 -17.56 13.81
N GLU A 202 -9.86 -17.09 13.32
CA GLU A 202 -8.57 -17.11 14.05
C GLU A 202 -8.32 -15.87 14.94
N GLY A 203 -9.33 -15.04 15.19
CA GLY A 203 -9.21 -13.73 15.85
C GLY A 203 -8.71 -13.68 17.30
N ARG A 204 -8.15 -14.76 17.88
CA ARG A 204 -7.68 -14.80 19.29
C ARG A 204 -6.26 -14.24 19.54
N GLY A 205 -5.53 -13.79 18.52
CA GLY A 205 -4.08 -13.49 18.67
C GLY A 205 -3.57 -12.07 18.37
N MET A 206 -4.26 -11.24 17.59
CA MET A 206 -3.72 -9.96 17.12
C MET A 206 -4.16 -8.78 18.00
N LYS A 207 -3.60 -8.68 19.21
CA LYS A 207 -3.64 -7.42 19.96
C LYS A 207 -2.60 -6.45 19.41
N LYS A 208 -2.99 -5.18 19.31
CA LYS A 208 -2.15 -4.04 18.96
C LYS A 208 -1.02 -3.96 20.01
N GLU A 209 0.23 -4.20 19.62
CA GLU A 209 1.39 -3.93 20.49
C GLU A 209 1.50 -2.41 20.67
N GLU A 210 0.80 -1.88 21.67
CA GLU A 210 1.10 -0.60 22.30
C GLU A 210 1.94 -0.90 23.54
N GLY A 211 3.03 -0.13 23.70
CA GLY A 211 4.13 -0.42 24.60
C GLY A 211 3.81 -0.40 26.09
N ASP A 212 4.72 -1.05 26.79
CA ASP A 212 4.96 -1.17 28.23
C ASP A 212 4.41 -0.02 29.11
N GLU A 213 3.44 -0.32 29.97
CA GLU A 213 3.33 0.27 31.30
C GLU A 213 3.01 -0.87 32.29
N ARG A 214 3.94 -1.07 33.23
CA ARG A 214 3.90 -2.06 34.30
C ARG A 214 3.04 -1.60 35.48
N ASP A 215 2.40 -2.60 36.07
CA ASP A 215 1.97 -2.77 37.47
C ASP A 215 0.82 -1.93 38.05
N GLN A 216 -0.30 -2.62 38.35
CA GLN A 216 -0.88 -2.64 39.71
C GLN A 216 -1.90 -3.78 39.92
N HIS A 217 -1.46 -4.78 40.71
CA HIS A 217 -2.14 -5.71 41.63
C HIS A 217 -3.64 -6.07 41.55
N GLY A 218 -3.86 -7.41 41.58
CA GLY A 218 -4.76 -8.15 42.49
C GLY A 218 -6.14 -8.52 41.89
N TRP A 219 -6.70 -9.72 42.08
CA TRP A 219 -6.65 -10.68 43.19
C TRP A 219 -7.02 -12.11 42.71
N ALA A 220 -6.53 -13.09 43.47
CA ALA A 220 -7.04 -14.45 43.74
C ALA A 220 -8.28 -14.96 42.96
N GLY A 221 -8.32 -16.19 42.47
CA GLY A 221 -7.97 -17.38 43.25
C GLY A 221 -7.78 -18.64 42.41
N LEU A 222 -6.84 -19.45 42.88
CA LEU A 222 -6.72 -20.88 42.61
C LEU A 222 -7.73 -21.62 43.49
N VAL A 223 -8.54 -22.52 42.91
CA VAL A 223 -9.00 -23.86 43.40
C VAL A 223 -10.33 -24.26 42.72
N GLY A 224 -10.32 -25.43 42.06
CA GLY A 224 -11.45 -26.35 41.76
C GLY A 224 -12.50 -25.81 40.78
N ASP A 225 -12.93 -26.49 39.73
CA ASP A 225 -13.34 -27.89 39.57
C ASP A 225 -13.48 -28.17 38.06
N GLU A 226 -13.61 -29.44 37.66
CA GLU A 226 -13.85 -29.94 36.28
C GLU A 226 -15.19 -29.48 35.63
N LYS A 227 -15.59 -28.21 35.78
CA LYS A 227 -16.78 -27.60 35.17
C LYS A 227 -16.46 -26.52 34.12
N GLU A 228 -15.20 -26.17 33.92
CA GLU A 228 -14.80 -25.09 33.01
C GLU A 228 -14.78 -25.50 31.51
N GLU A 229 -14.94 -26.78 31.18
CA GLU A 229 -15.00 -27.21 29.77
C GLU A 229 -16.36 -26.94 29.09
N GLU A 230 -17.46 -26.78 29.83
CA GLU A 230 -18.77 -26.44 29.23
C GLU A 230 -18.97 -24.92 29.07
N GLU A 231 -18.47 -24.09 30.00
CA GLU A 231 -18.53 -22.62 29.89
C GLU A 231 -17.51 -22.05 28.87
N GLU A 232 -16.30 -22.63 28.72
CA GLU A 232 -15.38 -22.21 27.66
C GLU A 232 -15.87 -22.61 26.24
N VAL A 233 -16.65 -23.69 26.14
CA VAL A 233 -17.28 -24.12 24.89
C VAL A 233 -18.51 -23.27 24.58
N GLU A 234 -19.38 -22.94 25.54
CA GLU A 234 -20.51 -22.03 25.32
C GLU A 234 -20.05 -20.61 24.98
N VAL A 235 -19.07 -20.05 25.69
CA VAL A 235 -18.50 -18.73 25.38
C VAL A 235 -17.76 -18.75 24.04
N GLY A 236 -17.07 -19.85 23.71
CA GLY A 236 -16.44 -20.05 22.39
C GLY A 236 -17.45 -20.13 21.25
N VAL A 237 -18.55 -20.86 21.44
CA VAL A 237 -19.64 -21.00 20.46
C VAL A 237 -20.39 -19.67 20.29
N GLU A 238 -20.70 -18.94 21.36
CA GLU A 238 -21.33 -17.61 21.28
C GLU A 238 -20.43 -16.61 20.55
N GLU A 239 -19.12 -16.62 20.82
CA GLU A 239 -18.14 -15.74 20.16
C GLU A 239 -17.98 -16.06 18.66
N GLU A 240 -17.98 -17.35 18.30
CA GLU A 240 -17.91 -17.83 16.92
C GLU A 240 -19.21 -17.53 16.14
N THR A 241 -20.36 -17.67 16.80
CA THR A 241 -21.66 -17.31 16.25
C THR A 241 -21.76 -15.81 15.98
N ARG A 242 -21.30 -14.97 16.92
CA ARG A 242 -21.28 -13.51 16.77
C ARG A 242 -20.39 -13.05 15.61
N LYS A 243 -19.19 -13.64 15.46
CA LYS A 243 -18.27 -13.37 14.33
C LYS A 243 -18.88 -13.79 12.99
N SER A 244 -19.57 -14.94 12.95
CA SER A 244 -20.29 -15.41 11.75
C SER A 244 -21.42 -14.47 11.35
N GLU A 245 -22.14 -13.90 12.33
CA GLU A 245 -23.17 -12.88 12.07
C GLU A 245 -22.60 -11.55 11.60
N GLU A 246 -21.53 -11.04 12.23
CA GLU A 246 -20.81 -9.83 11.80
C GLU A 246 -20.31 -9.97 10.36
N TRP A 247 -19.77 -11.13 10.00
CA TRP A 247 -19.40 -11.44 8.62
C TRP A 247 -20.60 -11.38 7.66
N ARG A 248 -21.73 -12.03 8.00
CA ARG A 248 -22.94 -12.01 7.15
C ARG A 248 -23.42 -10.57 6.95
N LYS A 249 -23.38 -9.74 7.99
CA LYS A 249 -23.72 -8.31 7.94
C LYS A 249 -22.79 -7.56 6.99
N ASN A 250 -21.48 -7.76 7.10
CA ASN A 250 -20.49 -7.09 6.23
C ASN A 250 -20.63 -7.52 4.76
N VAL A 251 -20.79 -8.82 4.46
CA VAL A 251 -20.99 -9.28 3.07
C VAL A 251 -22.30 -8.76 2.50
N ARG A 252 -23.38 -8.74 3.29
CA ARG A 252 -24.65 -8.17 2.86
C ARG A 252 -24.53 -6.67 2.60
N LEU A 253 -23.82 -5.94 3.45
CA LEU A 253 -23.54 -4.51 3.26
C LEU A 253 -22.75 -4.26 1.98
N LEU A 254 -21.67 -5.02 1.74
CA LEU A 254 -20.89 -4.96 0.51
C LEU A 254 -21.79 -5.11 -0.72
N PHE A 255 -22.62 -6.15 -0.73
CA PHE A 255 -23.48 -6.46 -1.87
C PHE A 255 -24.57 -5.40 -2.10
N ILE A 256 -25.17 -4.87 -1.04
CA ILE A 256 -26.15 -3.77 -1.16
C ILE A 256 -25.47 -2.53 -1.73
N CYS A 257 -24.33 -2.11 -1.17
CA CYS A 257 -23.59 -0.95 -1.64
C CYS A 257 -23.13 -1.13 -3.10
N PHE A 258 -22.68 -2.34 -3.45
CA PHE A 258 -22.35 -2.73 -4.82
C PHE A 258 -23.52 -2.54 -5.78
N LEU A 259 -24.71 -3.08 -5.45
CA LEU A 259 -25.89 -2.95 -6.29
C LEU A 259 -26.37 -1.51 -6.40
N VAL A 260 -26.42 -0.77 -5.29
CA VAL A 260 -26.87 0.63 -5.28
C VAL A 260 -25.94 1.50 -6.12
N SER A 261 -24.63 1.35 -5.97
CA SER A 261 -23.66 2.07 -6.79
C SER A 261 -23.74 1.66 -8.26
N GLY A 262 -23.85 0.37 -8.53
CA GLY A 262 -24.01 -0.15 -9.88
C GLY A 262 -25.23 0.41 -10.61
N LEU A 263 -26.40 0.36 -9.96
CA LEU A 263 -27.64 0.90 -10.51
C LEU A 263 -27.55 2.41 -10.73
N SER A 264 -26.91 3.15 -9.82
CA SER A 264 -26.63 4.57 -10.01
C SER A 264 -25.77 4.81 -11.26
N THR A 265 -24.68 4.06 -11.42
CA THR A 265 -23.79 4.14 -12.59
C THR A 265 -24.52 3.84 -13.89
N PHE A 266 -25.36 2.79 -13.90
CA PHE A 266 -26.19 2.44 -15.04
C PHE A 266 -27.19 3.56 -15.39
N ALA A 267 -27.85 4.16 -14.38
CA ALA A 267 -28.73 5.30 -14.60
C ALA A 267 -27.96 6.53 -15.16
N THR A 268 -26.74 6.79 -14.69
CA THR A 268 -25.92 7.90 -15.23
C THR A 268 -25.42 7.68 -16.65
N TYR A 269 -25.44 6.44 -17.17
CA TYR A 269 -25.18 6.18 -18.58
C TYR A 269 -26.29 6.76 -19.45
N PHE A 270 -27.54 6.49 -19.08
CA PHE A 270 -28.69 7.00 -19.82
C PHE A 270 -28.92 8.49 -19.59
N PHE A 271 -28.64 9.00 -18.39
CA PHE A 271 -28.83 10.41 -18.07
C PHE A 271 -27.49 11.09 -17.71
N PRO A 272 -26.64 11.43 -18.71
CA PRO A 272 -25.33 12.06 -18.46
C PRO A 272 -25.42 13.37 -17.67
N ILE A 273 -26.55 14.07 -17.73
CA ILE A 273 -26.79 15.31 -16.99
C ILE A 273 -26.66 15.12 -15.47
N LEU A 274 -26.91 13.89 -14.96
CA LEU A 274 -26.74 13.56 -13.55
C LEU A 274 -25.27 13.67 -13.09
N ARG A 275 -24.29 13.66 -14.01
CA ARG A 275 -22.86 13.81 -13.67
C ARG A 275 -22.47 15.27 -13.38
N ASN A 276 -23.30 16.24 -13.76
CA ASN A 276 -22.98 17.66 -13.74
C ASN A 276 -24.04 18.47 -12.97
N ILE A 277 -24.32 18.09 -11.71
CA ILE A 277 -25.35 18.76 -10.91
C ILE A 277 -24.86 20.17 -10.51
N PRO A 278 -25.60 21.26 -10.84
CA PRO A 278 -25.18 22.64 -10.55
C PRO A 278 -25.51 23.07 -9.12
N VAL A 279 -24.82 22.50 -8.12
CA VAL A 279 -25.09 22.73 -6.69
C VAL A 279 -24.90 24.20 -6.27
N PHE A 280 -23.96 24.91 -6.90
CA PHE A 280 -23.65 26.32 -6.59
C PHE A 280 -24.27 27.31 -7.61
N GLY A 281 -25.31 26.88 -8.33
CA GLY A 281 -25.97 27.67 -9.36
C GLY A 281 -25.39 27.49 -10.77
N SER A 282 -26.13 27.96 -11.77
CA SER A 282 -25.83 27.73 -13.20
C SER A 282 -24.54 28.42 -13.66
N VAL A 283 -24.23 29.62 -13.14
CA VAL A 283 -23.03 30.37 -13.52
C VAL A 283 -21.76 29.68 -13.01
N ALA A 284 -21.76 29.22 -11.75
CA ALA A 284 -20.63 28.51 -11.17
C ALA A 284 -20.38 27.18 -11.90
N ALA A 285 -21.44 26.46 -12.24
CA ALA A 285 -21.38 25.21 -13.00
C ALA A 285 -20.90 25.42 -14.45
N GLY A 286 -21.54 26.32 -15.20
CA GLY A 286 -21.28 26.50 -16.63
C GLY A 286 -19.98 27.22 -16.94
N THR A 287 -19.63 28.26 -16.17
CA THR A 287 -18.44 29.08 -16.44
C THR A 287 -17.20 28.57 -15.71
N TRP A 288 -17.36 28.08 -14.46
CA TRP A 288 -16.25 27.77 -13.56
C TRP A 288 -16.12 26.28 -13.21
N LEU A 289 -16.95 25.43 -13.82
CA LEU A 289 -16.92 23.96 -13.65
C LEU A 289 -17.18 23.51 -12.20
N TRP A 290 -17.83 24.34 -11.39
CA TRP A 290 -18.31 23.97 -10.05
C TRP A 290 -19.62 23.19 -10.16
N THR A 291 -19.50 21.94 -10.58
CA THR A 291 -20.58 20.93 -10.55
C THR A 291 -20.34 19.93 -9.43
N LEU A 292 -21.36 19.14 -9.07
CA LEU A 292 -21.23 17.95 -8.23
C LEU A 292 -21.52 16.72 -9.09
N ASN A 293 -20.58 15.77 -9.10
CA ASN A 293 -20.83 14.45 -9.63
C ASN A 293 -21.23 13.53 -8.47
N PRO A 294 -22.49 13.06 -8.37
CA PRO A 294 -23.00 12.28 -7.25
C PRO A 294 -22.57 10.80 -7.29
N SER A 295 -21.48 10.46 -8.00
CA SER A 295 -20.92 9.10 -8.03
C SER A 295 -20.63 8.60 -6.60
N LEU A 296 -21.25 7.47 -6.27
CA LEU A 296 -21.04 6.80 -5.00
C LEU A 296 -19.63 6.22 -4.89
N ALA A 297 -18.99 5.88 -6.01
CA ALA A 297 -17.58 5.48 -5.99
C ALA A 297 -16.67 6.60 -5.52
N TYR A 298 -16.91 7.86 -5.92
CA TYR A 298 -16.12 8.99 -5.40
C TYR A 298 -16.34 9.22 -3.92
N VAL A 299 -17.57 9.03 -3.44
CA VAL A 299 -17.84 9.02 -2.00
C VAL A 299 -17.05 7.89 -1.33
N GLY A 300 -17.07 6.67 -1.89
CA GLY A 300 -16.26 5.54 -1.43
C GLY A 300 -14.76 5.84 -1.38
N GLN A 301 -14.20 6.44 -2.44
CA GLN A 301 -12.80 6.90 -2.47
C GLN A 301 -12.54 7.90 -1.34
N GLY A 302 -13.44 8.86 -1.13
CA GLY A 302 -13.36 9.82 -0.03
C GLY A 302 -13.34 9.18 1.36
N ILE A 303 -14.17 8.16 1.57
CA ILE A 303 -14.20 7.39 2.83
C ILE A 303 -12.84 6.72 3.08
N ILE A 304 -12.25 6.10 2.05
CA ILE A 304 -10.95 5.42 2.14
C ILE A 304 -9.82 6.43 2.38
N MET A 305 -9.84 7.57 1.68
CA MET A 305 -8.82 8.63 1.83
C MET A 305 -8.87 9.33 3.19
N GLY A 306 -10.04 9.32 3.83
CA GLY A 306 -10.28 9.92 5.13
C GLY A 306 -10.43 11.45 5.10
N PRO A 307 -10.98 12.02 6.19
CA PRO A 307 -11.42 13.43 6.22
C PRO A 307 -10.29 14.45 6.02
N ALA A 308 -9.12 14.22 6.60
CA ALA A 308 -8.01 15.18 6.51
C ALA A 308 -7.54 15.34 5.05
N THR A 309 -7.32 14.23 4.35
CA THR A 309 -6.89 14.22 2.95
C THR A 309 -7.92 14.90 2.06
N THR A 310 -9.21 14.57 2.24
CA THR A 310 -10.28 15.13 1.41
C THR A 310 -10.52 16.62 1.67
N LEU A 311 -10.36 17.08 2.92
CA LEU A 311 -10.44 18.51 3.25
C LEU A 311 -9.27 19.30 2.67
N HIS A 312 -8.06 18.73 2.66
CA HIS A 312 -6.91 19.35 1.97
C HIS A 312 -7.14 19.42 0.46
N MET A 313 -7.74 18.39 -0.14
CA MET A 313 -8.17 18.45 -1.55
C MET A 313 -9.22 19.53 -1.77
N LEU A 314 -10.22 19.65 -0.89
CA LEU A 314 -11.21 20.73 -0.99
C LEU A 314 -10.54 22.11 -0.91
N LEU A 315 -9.60 22.30 0.01
CA LEU A 315 -8.80 23.52 0.11
C LEU A 315 -8.07 23.81 -1.21
N GLY A 316 -7.47 22.78 -1.82
CA GLY A 316 -6.88 22.87 -3.14
C GLY A 316 -7.87 23.28 -4.22
N ALA A 317 -9.08 22.71 -4.22
CA ALA A 317 -10.12 23.08 -5.17
C ALA A 317 -10.57 24.54 -4.99
N VAL A 318 -10.74 25.00 -3.74
CA VAL A 318 -11.09 26.39 -3.44
C VAL A 318 -9.98 27.35 -3.88
N ILE A 319 -8.72 27.06 -3.58
CA ILE A 319 -7.58 27.91 -3.98
C ILE A 319 -7.42 27.91 -5.50
N GLY A 320 -7.37 26.72 -6.12
CA GLY A 320 -7.15 26.56 -7.56
C GLY A 320 -8.32 27.09 -8.38
N TRP A 321 -9.51 26.52 -8.19
CA TRP A 321 -10.69 26.81 -9.01
C TRP A 321 -11.50 28.01 -8.52
N GLY A 322 -11.53 28.27 -7.22
CA GLY A 322 -12.28 29.38 -6.64
C GLY A 322 -11.55 30.73 -6.69
N VAL A 323 -10.21 30.72 -6.63
CA VAL A 323 -9.39 31.95 -6.56
C VAL A 323 -8.46 32.11 -7.76
N LEU A 324 -7.55 31.17 -7.98
CA LEU A 324 -6.50 31.30 -8.98
C LEU A 324 -7.03 31.25 -10.42
N SER A 325 -8.00 30.37 -10.70
CA SER A 325 -8.60 30.23 -12.03
C SER A 325 -9.32 31.51 -12.48
N PRO A 326 -10.22 32.11 -11.67
CA PRO A 326 -10.79 33.41 -11.98
C PRO A 326 -9.78 34.54 -12.10
N LEU A 327 -8.76 34.57 -11.23
CA LEU A 327 -7.70 35.56 -11.28
C LEU A 327 -6.91 35.49 -12.58
N ALA A 328 -6.48 34.29 -12.99
CA ALA A 328 -5.71 34.06 -14.21
C ALA A 328 -6.50 34.46 -15.46
N LYS A 329 -7.81 34.18 -15.48
CA LYS A 329 -8.71 34.57 -16.57
C LYS A 329 -8.94 36.08 -16.61
N TYR A 330 -9.19 36.70 -15.46
CA TYR A 330 -9.37 38.16 -15.35
C TYR A 330 -8.12 38.95 -15.75
N LYS A 331 -6.93 38.45 -15.39
CA LYS A 331 -5.64 39.05 -15.75
C LYS A 331 -5.18 38.74 -17.18
N GLY A 332 -5.92 37.93 -17.93
CA GLY A 332 -5.58 37.55 -19.31
C GLY A 332 -4.39 36.60 -19.44
N TRP A 333 -3.96 35.95 -18.35
CA TRP A 333 -2.88 34.96 -18.37
C TRP A 333 -3.30 33.64 -19.02
N ALA A 334 -4.60 33.35 -18.98
CA ALA A 334 -5.23 32.18 -19.57
C ALA A 334 -6.50 32.60 -20.35
N PRO A 335 -6.35 33.01 -21.63
CA PRO A 335 -7.45 33.58 -22.41
C PRO A 335 -8.47 32.53 -22.91
N GLY A 336 -8.11 31.24 -22.89
CA GLY A 336 -8.95 30.16 -23.38
C GLY A 336 -10.19 29.86 -22.52
N PRO A 337 -11.03 28.90 -22.95
CA PRO A 337 -12.12 28.35 -22.14
C PRO A 337 -11.59 27.85 -20.78
N VAL A 338 -12.37 28.00 -19.70
CA VAL A 338 -11.90 27.62 -18.35
C VAL A 338 -11.47 26.15 -18.28
N GLY A 339 -12.21 25.26 -18.96
CA GLY A 339 -11.94 23.83 -18.99
C GLY A 339 -10.80 23.36 -19.90
N ASP A 340 -10.20 24.27 -20.67
CA ASP A 340 -9.12 23.93 -21.60
C ASP A 340 -7.79 23.69 -20.87
N TRP A 341 -7.09 22.64 -21.28
CA TRP A 341 -5.84 22.21 -20.66
C TRP A 341 -4.61 22.97 -21.17
N GLU A 342 -4.68 23.57 -22.36
CA GLU A 342 -3.54 24.28 -22.96
C GLU A 342 -3.60 25.79 -22.71
N ASN A 343 -4.70 26.43 -23.08
CA ASN A 343 -4.84 27.90 -23.04
C ASN A 343 -5.83 28.37 -21.97
N GLY A 344 -6.52 27.43 -21.32
CA GLY A 344 -7.50 27.67 -20.28
C GLY A 344 -6.92 27.85 -18.89
N SER A 345 -7.73 28.40 -17.98
CA SER A 345 -7.33 28.59 -16.59
C SER A 345 -7.14 27.26 -15.86
N LYS A 346 -7.80 26.17 -16.30
CA LYS A 346 -7.50 24.79 -15.87
C LYS A 346 -6.05 24.41 -16.14
N GLY A 347 -5.56 24.61 -17.38
CA GLY A 347 -4.14 24.37 -17.70
C GLY A 347 -3.20 25.22 -16.84
N TRP A 348 -3.53 26.50 -16.65
CA TRP A 348 -2.72 27.44 -15.88
C TRP A 348 -2.55 27.02 -14.41
N ILE A 349 -3.63 26.65 -13.71
CA ILE A 349 -3.56 26.26 -12.28
C ILE A 349 -2.81 24.94 -12.07
N VAL A 350 -2.73 24.07 -13.10
CA VAL A 350 -1.98 22.81 -13.02
C VAL A 350 -0.50 23.09 -12.81
N TRP A 351 0.08 24.14 -13.42
CA TRP A 351 1.49 24.51 -13.19
C TRP A 351 1.78 24.85 -11.72
N THR A 352 0.89 25.60 -11.09
CA THR A 352 0.99 25.93 -9.66
C THR A 352 0.83 24.67 -8.80
N SER A 353 -0.14 23.81 -9.14
CA SER A 353 -0.35 22.52 -8.47
C SER A 353 0.89 21.61 -8.56
N LEU A 354 1.50 21.49 -9.74
CA LEU A 354 2.70 20.68 -9.96
C LEU A 354 3.88 21.16 -9.14
N ALA A 355 4.07 22.47 -9.02
CA ALA A 355 5.13 23.05 -8.22
C ALA A 355 4.96 22.71 -6.73
N ILE A 356 3.72 22.72 -6.22
CA ILE A 356 3.39 22.24 -4.86
C ILE A 356 3.74 20.76 -4.72
N MET A 357 3.34 19.90 -5.67
CA MET A 357 3.65 18.46 -5.62
C MET A 357 5.16 18.20 -5.61
N LEU A 358 5.90 18.90 -6.46
CA LEU A 358 7.36 18.77 -6.57
C LEU A 358 8.04 19.22 -5.28
N ALA A 359 7.68 20.38 -4.75
CA ALA A 359 8.23 20.89 -3.50
C ALA A 359 7.95 19.96 -2.32
N ASP A 360 6.70 19.50 -2.18
CA ASP A 360 6.29 18.57 -1.12
C ASP A 360 7.05 17.24 -1.23
N SER A 361 7.19 16.70 -2.45
CA SER A 361 7.94 15.46 -2.71
C SER A 361 9.43 15.61 -2.40
N VAL A 362 10.06 16.71 -2.80
CA VAL A 362 11.47 16.98 -2.52
C VAL A 362 11.73 17.11 -1.02
N VAL A 363 10.90 17.84 -0.29
CA VAL A 363 11.09 18.03 1.15
C VAL A 363 10.82 16.75 1.92
N SER A 364 9.72 16.05 1.62
CA SER A 364 9.35 14.80 2.31
C SER A 364 10.35 13.67 2.04
N LEU A 365 10.70 13.42 0.78
CA LEU A 365 11.66 12.40 0.41
C LEU A 365 13.08 12.79 0.83
N GLY A 366 13.46 14.06 0.72
CA GLY A 366 14.73 14.58 1.20
C GLY A 366 14.89 14.38 2.71
N TYR A 367 13.85 14.65 3.49
CA TYR A 367 13.84 14.36 4.92
C TYR A 367 13.95 12.86 5.21
N LEU A 368 13.20 12.02 4.49
CA LEU A 368 13.26 10.57 4.67
C LEU A 368 14.64 9.99 4.32
N ALA A 369 15.25 10.49 3.25
CA ALA A 369 16.62 10.15 2.86
C ALA A 369 17.62 10.60 3.93
N PHE A 370 17.52 11.85 4.40
CA PHE A 370 18.40 12.38 5.43
C PHE A 370 18.27 11.61 6.75
N ARG A 371 17.04 11.31 7.19
CA ARG A 371 16.78 10.51 8.39
C ARG A 371 17.38 9.11 8.25
N SER A 372 17.19 8.48 7.09
CA SER A 372 17.78 7.17 6.78
C SER A 372 19.30 7.26 6.89
N VAL A 373 19.96 8.20 6.20
CA VAL A 373 21.42 8.36 6.21
C VAL A 373 21.96 8.69 7.60
N ARG A 374 21.29 9.56 8.36
CA ARG A 374 21.69 9.95 9.72
C ARG A 374 21.78 8.75 10.67
N GLN A 375 20.93 7.74 10.51
CA GLN A 375 20.99 6.51 11.30
C GLN A 375 22.25 5.67 10.99
N TYR A 376 22.82 5.78 9.78
CA TYR A 376 24.04 5.07 9.37
C TYR A 376 25.32 5.90 9.53
N LEU A 377 25.20 7.22 9.71
CA LEU A 377 26.33 8.15 9.83
C LEU A 377 27.30 7.82 10.99
N PRO A 378 26.85 7.39 12.19
CA PRO A 378 27.75 6.95 13.25
C PRO A 378 28.61 5.76 12.81
N ARG A 379 27.98 4.75 12.18
CA ARG A 379 28.65 3.54 11.69
C ARG A 379 29.68 3.82 10.60
N MET A 380 29.41 4.78 9.70
CA MET A 380 30.37 5.19 8.68
C MET A 380 31.56 5.94 9.27
N LYS A 381 31.36 6.74 10.32
CA LYS A 381 32.45 7.40 11.04
C LYS A 381 33.34 6.40 11.75
N ASP A 382 32.76 5.39 12.41
CA ASP A 382 33.53 4.34 13.09
C ASP A 382 34.37 3.53 12.10
N MET A 383 33.83 3.23 10.92
CA MET A 383 34.52 2.49 9.86
C MET A 383 35.56 3.34 9.11
N ALA A 384 35.33 4.64 8.94
CA ALA A 384 36.28 5.57 8.35
C ALA A 384 37.43 5.89 9.32
N LEU A 385 37.14 6.07 10.61
CA LEU A 385 38.14 6.27 11.66
C LEU A 385 39.09 5.07 11.75
N PHE A 386 38.55 3.84 11.63
CA PHE A 386 39.35 2.61 11.55
C PHE A 386 40.26 2.52 10.31
N ARG A 387 39.92 3.21 9.22
CA ARG A 387 40.71 3.21 7.97
C ARG A 387 41.80 4.30 7.92
N PHE A 388 41.75 5.29 8.82
CA PHE A 388 42.65 6.44 8.84
C PHE A 388 43.73 6.42 9.93
N LEU A 389 43.83 5.37 10.77
CA LEU A 389 45.01 5.16 11.62
C LEU A 389 46.13 4.44 10.85
N PRO A 390 47.30 5.07 10.62
CA PRO A 390 48.43 4.42 9.98
C PRO A 390 49.24 3.62 11.01
N GLY A 391 49.22 2.30 10.86
CA GLY A 391 50.29 1.33 11.15
C GLY A 391 51.05 1.37 12.48
N ARG A 392 50.81 0.37 13.34
CA ARG A 392 51.92 -0.35 14.01
C ARG A 392 51.51 -1.75 14.52
N VAL A 393 52.00 -2.76 13.79
CA VAL A 393 52.45 -4.09 14.24
C VAL A 393 51.48 -4.91 15.11
N GLN A 394 50.71 -5.80 14.46
CA GLN A 394 50.64 -7.20 14.92
C GLN A 394 50.15 -8.14 13.80
N THR A 395 50.97 -8.27 12.75
CA THR A 395 51.04 -9.54 12.02
C THR A 395 51.95 -10.47 12.82
N LEU A 396 51.36 -11.43 13.55
CA LEU A 396 51.91 -12.76 13.83
C LEU A 396 51.05 -13.45 14.89
N THR A 397 49.92 -14.03 14.48
CA THR A 397 49.53 -15.43 14.74
C THR A 397 48.09 -15.67 14.30
N GLY A 398 47.92 -16.53 13.28
CA GLY A 398 46.84 -17.52 13.24
C GLY A 398 45.40 -17.10 12.89
N ARG A 399 45.04 -17.33 11.61
CA ARG A 399 43.75 -17.85 11.09
C ARG A 399 42.42 -17.04 11.23
N ARG A 400 41.93 -16.68 10.03
CA ARG A 400 40.56 -16.84 9.43
C ARG A 400 39.42 -15.88 9.84
N PRO A 401 38.40 -15.70 8.94
CA PRO A 401 37.84 -14.39 8.63
C PRO A 401 36.43 -14.12 9.21
N HIS A 402 36.21 -12.83 9.50
CA HIS A 402 34.94 -12.08 9.51
C HIS A 402 33.79 -12.60 10.39
N GLU A 403 33.73 -12.07 11.61
CA GLU A 403 32.50 -11.91 12.38
C GLU A 403 32.12 -10.43 12.49
N TYR A 404 30.84 -10.16 12.23
CA TYR A 404 30.21 -8.85 12.21
C TYR A 404 29.67 -8.58 13.62
N SER A 405 30.33 -7.70 14.39
CA SER A 405 29.94 -7.40 15.77
C SER A 405 28.77 -6.40 15.80
N ALA A 406 27.64 -6.82 16.36
CA ALA A 406 26.45 -5.99 16.60
C ALA A 406 26.51 -5.29 17.97
N LEU A 407 25.82 -4.15 18.06
CA LEU A 407 25.76 -3.29 19.25
C LEU A 407 25.12 -4.00 20.45
N ALA A 408 25.82 -4.02 21.58
CA ALA A 408 25.20 -4.19 22.89
C ALA A 408 24.26 -3.01 23.18
N SER A 409 22.99 -3.31 23.45
CA SER A 409 22.11 -2.44 24.20
C SER A 409 22.65 -2.33 25.63
N ALA A 410 22.92 -1.10 26.06
CA ALA A 410 23.26 -0.79 27.45
C ALA A 410 21.99 -0.91 28.30
N ASP A 411 21.70 -2.11 28.78
CA ASP A 411 20.91 -2.39 29.99
C ASP A 411 20.91 -3.91 30.20
N ASP A 412 21.98 -4.41 30.82
CA ASP A 412 21.93 -5.58 31.71
C ASP A 412 23.34 -5.87 32.26
N SER A 413 23.72 -5.13 33.30
CA SER A 413 24.86 -5.52 34.12
C SER A 413 24.35 -6.32 35.32
N SER A 414 24.24 -7.64 35.17
CA SER A 414 24.22 -8.53 36.33
C SER A 414 25.66 -9.01 36.59
N MET A 415 26.17 -8.67 37.77
CA MET A 415 27.48 -9.10 38.27
C MET A 415 27.34 -10.52 38.85
N SER A 416 28.24 -11.42 38.44
CA SER A 416 28.45 -12.69 39.14
C SER A 416 29.41 -12.50 40.33
N GLU A 417 29.19 -13.24 41.42
CA GLU A 417 29.92 -13.14 42.71
C GLU A 417 31.44 -13.41 42.65
N ASN A 418 32.02 -13.77 41.50
CA ASN A 418 33.44 -14.14 41.39
C ASN A 418 34.25 -13.36 40.33
N GLY A 419 33.88 -12.13 39.99
CA GLY A 419 34.82 -11.15 39.40
C GLY A 419 35.44 -11.46 38.03
N ASP A 420 35.13 -12.59 37.40
CA ASP A 420 35.56 -12.92 36.05
C ASP A 420 34.43 -12.66 35.03
N PRO A 421 34.74 -12.09 33.85
CA PRO A 421 33.74 -11.86 32.81
C PRO A 421 33.32 -13.20 32.19
N VAL A 422 32.10 -13.64 32.48
CA VAL A 422 31.44 -14.72 31.76
C VAL A 422 31.06 -14.19 30.39
N VAL A 423 31.89 -14.45 29.37
CA VAL A 423 31.50 -14.29 27.97
C VAL A 423 30.57 -15.45 27.64
N GLY A 424 29.29 -15.29 27.94
CA GLY A 424 28.26 -16.11 27.33
C GLY A 424 28.22 -15.72 25.85
N GLU A 425 28.66 -16.60 24.97
CA GLU A 425 28.29 -16.55 23.56
C GLU A 425 26.76 -16.69 23.49
N LEU A 426 26.06 -15.56 23.54
CA LEU A 426 24.71 -15.48 23.01
C LEU A 426 24.88 -15.57 21.49
N GLU A 427 24.89 -16.79 20.95
CA GLU A 427 24.42 -17.00 19.59
C GLU A 427 22.99 -16.44 19.57
N GLU A 428 22.82 -15.19 19.11
CA GLU A 428 21.52 -14.73 18.65
C GLU A 428 21.15 -15.67 17.50
N GLU A 429 20.39 -16.74 17.78
CA GLU A 429 19.70 -17.53 16.79
C GLU A 429 19.00 -16.51 15.88
N ASP A 430 19.53 -16.34 14.66
CA ASP A 430 19.00 -15.49 13.59
C ASP A 430 17.64 -16.11 13.25
N GLU A 431 16.62 -15.87 14.09
CA GLU A 431 15.35 -16.59 14.11
C GLU A 431 14.82 -16.60 12.68
N ASP A 432 14.89 -17.76 12.03
CA ASP A 432 14.48 -17.90 10.65
C ASP A 432 13.00 -17.53 10.58
N ASP A 433 12.73 -16.37 9.97
CA ASP A 433 11.43 -15.73 10.04
C ASP A 433 10.30 -16.61 9.49
N ALA A 434 10.64 -17.41 8.48
CA ALA A 434 9.85 -18.52 7.96
C ALA A 434 10.76 -19.75 7.76
N PRO A 435 10.21 -20.97 7.77
CA PRO A 435 10.95 -22.18 7.42
C PRO A 435 11.69 -22.04 6.08
N VAL A 436 12.91 -22.57 5.99
CA VAL A 436 13.82 -22.40 4.84
C VAL A 436 13.18 -22.82 3.51
N ASP A 437 12.27 -23.81 3.52
CA ASP A 437 11.52 -24.28 2.36
C ASP A 437 10.47 -23.27 1.84
N GLN A 438 9.99 -22.40 2.73
CA GLN A 438 9.02 -21.34 2.46
C GLN A 438 9.67 -20.01 2.08
N GLN A 439 10.97 -19.85 2.35
CA GLN A 439 11.74 -18.69 1.93
C GLN A 439 12.06 -18.72 0.43
N ILE A 440 12.36 -17.55 -0.12
CA ILE A 440 12.78 -17.41 -1.52
C ILE A 440 14.30 -17.57 -1.55
N SER A 441 14.80 -18.51 -2.34
CA SER A 441 16.24 -18.77 -2.42
C SER A 441 17.01 -17.54 -2.90
N ASN A 442 18.13 -17.22 -2.24
CA ASN A 442 19.02 -16.14 -2.64
C ASN A 442 19.48 -16.26 -4.11
N ARG A 443 19.62 -17.49 -4.64
CA ARG A 443 19.95 -17.70 -6.06
C ARG A 443 18.85 -17.19 -6.99
N ILE A 444 17.59 -17.46 -6.65
CA ILE A 444 16.42 -16.97 -7.41
C ILE A 444 16.39 -15.45 -7.37
N VAL A 445 16.68 -14.84 -6.22
CA VAL A 445 16.72 -13.38 -6.09
C VAL A 445 17.83 -12.77 -6.93
N THR A 446 19.08 -13.22 -6.78
CA THR A 446 20.22 -12.63 -7.50
C THR A 446 20.10 -12.83 -9.01
N VAL A 447 19.83 -14.06 -9.46
CA VAL A 447 19.68 -14.35 -10.90
C VAL A 447 18.42 -13.69 -11.45
N GLY A 448 17.31 -13.78 -10.73
CA GLY A 448 16.04 -13.16 -11.12
C GLY A 448 16.12 -11.64 -11.21
N LEU A 449 16.90 -10.98 -10.35
CA LEU A 449 17.09 -9.53 -10.39
C LEU A 449 17.88 -9.13 -11.65
N VAL A 450 18.99 -9.82 -11.94
CA VAL A 450 19.77 -9.56 -13.15
C VAL A 450 18.92 -9.81 -14.41
N LEU A 451 18.22 -10.94 -14.48
CA LEU A 451 17.37 -11.27 -15.62
C LEU A 451 16.21 -10.31 -15.79
N SER A 452 15.54 -9.92 -14.70
CA SER A 452 14.43 -8.96 -14.77
C SER A 452 14.87 -7.56 -15.17
N ILE A 453 16.05 -7.10 -14.73
CA ILE A 453 16.64 -5.83 -15.18
C ILE A 453 16.96 -5.88 -16.67
N LEU A 454 17.66 -6.93 -17.13
CA LEU A 454 18.01 -7.09 -18.54
C LEU A 454 16.76 -7.20 -19.42
N PHE A 455 15.75 -7.93 -18.94
CA PHE A 455 14.47 -8.07 -19.62
C PHE A 455 13.74 -6.73 -19.70
N CYS A 456 13.68 -5.96 -18.61
CA CYS A 456 13.11 -4.61 -18.60
C CYS A 456 13.80 -3.70 -19.63
N ILE A 457 15.14 -3.65 -19.61
CA ILE A 457 15.93 -2.86 -20.55
C ILE A 457 15.66 -3.30 -22.00
N GLY A 458 15.65 -4.60 -22.27
CA GLY A 458 15.37 -5.18 -23.59
C GLY A 458 13.98 -4.83 -24.10
N CYS A 459 12.95 -4.92 -23.26
CA CYS A 459 11.57 -4.54 -23.60
C CYS A 459 11.45 -3.06 -23.91
N ILE A 460 12.05 -2.18 -23.10
CA ILE A 460 12.01 -0.73 -23.33
C ILE A 460 12.73 -0.39 -24.64
N HIS A 461 13.89 -1.01 -24.89
CA HIS A 461 14.62 -0.81 -26.13
C HIS A 461 13.87 -1.34 -27.35
N TYR A 462 13.15 -2.46 -27.23
CA TYR A 462 12.29 -2.97 -28.31
C TYR A 462 11.12 -2.03 -28.62
N VAL A 463 10.50 -1.44 -27.58
CA VAL A 463 9.32 -0.60 -27.74
C VAL A 463 9.68 0.78 -28.31
N PHE A 464 10.72 1.42 -27.78
CA PHE A 464 11.08 2.79 -28.11
C PHE A 464 12.28 2.91 -29.07
N GLY A 465 13.08 1.86 -29.25
CA GLY A 465 14.24 1.86 -30.14
C GLY A 465 15.20 3.00 -29.83
N ASP A 466 15.59 3.73 -30.88
CA ASP A 466 16.51 4.86 -30.81
C ASP A 466 15.89 6.13 -30.20
N LEU A 467 14.57 6.15 -29.93
CA LEU A 467 13.92 7.31 -29.31
C LEU A 467 14.35 7.50 -27.84
N VAL A 468 14.69 6.41 -27.16
CA VAL A 468 15.15 6.41 -25.78
C VAL A 468 16.55 5.78 -25.74
N PRO A 469 17.60 6.55 -25.44
CA PRO A 469 18.96 6.04 -25.48
C PRO A 469 19.18 5.03 -24.34
N LEU A 470 19.95 3.98 -24.63
CA LEU A 470 20.15 2.85 -23.73
C LEU A 470 20.68 3.28 -22.34
N TYR A 471 21.58 4.26 -22.29
CA TYR A 471 22.13 4.77 -21.03
C TYR A 471 21.03 5.36 -20.13
N ALA A 472 20.01 6.00 -20.71
CA ALA A 472 18.92 6.59 -19.96
C ALA A 472 18.03 5.50 -19.35
N THR A 473 17.71 4.45 -20.12
CA THR A 473 16.96 3.30 -19.63
C THR A 473 17.70 2.57 -18.50
N VAL A 474 18.98 2.30 -18.68
CA VAL A 474 19.82 1.65 -17.65
C VAL A 474 19.81 2.50 -16.38
N THR A 475 20.08 3.80 -16.50
CA THR A 475 20.08 4.73 -15.37
C THR A 475 18.73 4.78 -14.66
N ALA A 476 17.63 4.74 -15.42
CA ALA A 476 16.27 4.80 -14.87
C ALA A 476 15.95 3.57 -14.02
N VAL A 477 16.31 2.37 -14.49
CA VAL A 477 16.10 1.13 -13.74
C VAL A 477 16.92 1.13 -12.45
N PHE A 478 18.20 1.50 -12.49
CA PHE A 478 19.02 1.58 -11.27
C PHE A 478 18.49 2.59 -10.26
N MET A 479 18.06 3.75 -10.74
CA MET A 479 17.45 4.78 -9.89
C MET A 479 16.12 4.30 -9.31
N ALA A 480 15.30 3.59 -10.07
CA ALA A 480 14.06 2.99 -9.60
C ALA A 480 14.30 2.03 -8.41
N LEU A 481 15.36 1.21 -8.47
CA LEU A 481 15.74 0.32 -7.35
C LEU A 481 16.05 1.13 -6.08
N VAL A 482 16.86 2.19 -6.19
CA VAL A 482 17.22 3.05 -5.05
C VAL A 482 15.98 3.73 -4.47
N LEU A 483 15.13 4.32 -5.33
CA LEU A 483 13.94 5.03 -4.89
C LEU A 483 12.88 4.09 -4.30
N SER A 484 12.84 2.82 -4.74
CA SER A 484 11.92 1.83 -4.19
C SER A 484 12.20 1.51 -2.71
N ILE A 485 13.47 1.56 -2.25
CA ILE A 485 13.81 1.42 -0.82
C ILE A 485 13.12 2.50 0.01
N MET A 486 13.16 3.75 -0.47
CA MET A 486 12.50 4.87 0.20
C MET A 486 10.98 4.71 0.18
N GLY A 487 10.41 4.29 -0.95
CA GLY A 487 8.99 4.04 -1.10
C GLY A 487 8.47 2.96 -0.14
N VAL A 488 9.17 1.83 -0.06
CA VAL A 488 8.86 0.72 0.85
C VAL A 488 8.91 1.16 2.32
N ARG A 489 9.93 1.93 2.72
CA ARG A 489 10.03 2.43 4.10
C ARG A 489 8.92 3.41 4.45
N ALA A 490 8.66 4.38 3.57
CA ALA A 490 7.55 5.33 3.75
C ALA A 490 6.22 4.59 3.89
N LEU A 491 5.99 3.59 3.02
CA LEU A 491 4.80 2.74 3.05
C LEU A 491 4.70 1.96 4.38
N GLY A 492 5.81 1.39 4.86
CA GLY A 492 5.85 0.65 6.12
C GLY A 492 5.57 1.52 7.36
N GLU A 493 5.98 2.79 7.35
CA GLU A 493 5.77 3.73 8.45
C GLU A 493 4.40 4.43 8.41
N THR A 494 3.92 4.79 7.21
CA THR A 494 2.82 5.75 7.03
C THR A 494 1.62 5.22 6.24
N ASP A 495 1.71 3.99 5.74
CA ASP A 495 0.73 3.39 4.82
C ASP A 495 0.58 4.08 3.46
N LEU A 496 1.45 5.04 3.17
CA LEU A 496 1.46 5.76 1.91
C LEU A 496 2.75 5.45 1.15
N ASN A 497 2.61 4.87 -0.04
CA ASN A 497 3.71 4.73 -0.97
C ASN A 497 3.78 6.03 -1.79
N PRO A 498 4.81 6.90 -1.63
CA PRO A 498 4.89 8.19 -2.31
C PRO A 498 5.32 8.03 -3.77
N VAL A 499 4.71 7.09 -4.50
CA VAL A 499 5.04 6.72 -5.89
C VAL A 499 5.01 7.93 -6.81
N SER A 500 3.99 8.78 -6.67
CA SER A 500 3.86 10.02 -7.43
C SER A 500 5.02 11.01 -7.18
N GLY A 501 5.55 11.07 -5.96
CA GLY A 501 6.68 11.92 -5.61
C GLY A 501 8.02 11.34 -6.06
N ILE A 502 8.20 10.02 -5.88
CA ILE A 502 9.36 9.27 -6.38
C ILE A 502 9.54 9.45 -7.88
N SER A 503 8.44 9.33 -8.62
CA SER A 503 8.45 9.46 -10.09
C SER A 503 8.77 10.88 -10.54
N LYS A 504 8.37 11.90 -9.77
CA LYS A 504 8.70 13.30 -10.07
C LYS A 504 10.15 13.64 -9.75
N LEU A 505 10.72 13.07 -8.69
CA LEU A 505 12.15 13.16 -8.44
C LEU A 505 12.95 12.52 -9.58
N ALA A 506 12.48 11.37 -10.09
CA ALA A 506 13.04 10.74 -11.27
C ALA A 506 13.01 11.69 -12.48
N GLN A 507 11.87 12.31 -12.77
CA GLN A 507 11.75 13.30 -13.84
C GLN A 507 12.70 14.50 -13.65
N LEU A 508 12.88 14.99 -12.43
CA LEU A 508 13.81 16.08 -12.13
C LEU A 508 15.26 15.67 -12.37
N PHE A 509 15.66 14.48 -11.92
CA PHE A 509 17.01 13.96 -12.15
C PHE A 509 17.29 13.79 -13.65
N PHE A 510 16.34 13.22 -14.40
CA PHE A 510 16.48 13.02 -15.84
C PHE A 510 16.55 14.34 -16.62
N ALA A 511 15.94 15.41 -16.13
CA ALA A 511 16.08 16.74 -16.72
C ALA A 511 17.51 17.29 -16.64
N LEU A 512 18.28 16.91 -15.62
CA LEU A 512 19.67 17.36 -15.45
C LEU A 512 20.65 16.60 -16.35
N ILE A 513 20.34 15.34 -16.68
CA ILE A 513 21.25 14.48 -17.45
C ILE A 513 20.92 14.43 -18.95
N ILE A 514 19.66 14.66 -19.35
CA ILE A 514 19.26 14.65 -20.76
C ILE A 514 19.58 16.02 -21.39
N PRO A 515 20.31 16.07 -22.53
CA PRO A 515 20.50 17.31 -23.26
C PRO A 515 19.16 17.95 -23.69
N GLN A 516 18.94 19.21 -23.30
CA GLN A 516 17.67 19.91 -23.53
C GLN A 516 17.34 20.15 -25.02
N GLY A 517 18.35 20.10 -25.89
CA GLY A 517 18.20 20.17 -27.34
C GLY A 517 17.80 18.85 -28.00
N HIS A 518 17.73 17.73 -27.26
CA HIS A 518 17.32 16.44 -27.81
C HIS A 518 15.83 16.45 -28.14
N LYS A 519 15.45 16.06 -29.37
CA LYS A 519 14.05 16.09 -29.83
C LYS A 519 13.12 15.25 -28.94
N SER A 520 13.60 14.10 -28.46
CA SER A 520 12.84 13.18 -27.60
C SER A 520 13.03 13.44 -26.09
N SER A 521 13.52 14.61 -25.66
CA SER A 521 13.84 14.85 -24.24
C SER A 521 12.65 14.65 -23.31
N VAL A 522 11.46 15.08 -23.74
CA VAL A 522 10.19 14.89 -23.02
C VAL A 522 9.82 13.41 -22.91
N LEU A 523 9.94 12.65 -24.01
CA LEU A 523 9.67 11.21 -24.03
C LEU A 523 10.60 10.42 -23.11
N ILE A 524 11.91 10.70 -23.18
CA ILE A 524 12.91 10.04 -22.33
C ILE A 524 12.60 10.32 -20.86
N ASN A 525 12.21 11.55 -20.53
CA ASN A 525 11.81 11.94 -19.18
C ASN A 525 10.57 11.17 -18.69
N LEU A 526 9.53 11.06 -19.53
CA LEU A 526 8.32 10.29 -19.25
C LEU A 526 8.62 8.81 -19.00
N VAL A 527 9.38 8.18 -19.89
CA VAL A 527 9.75 6.76 -19.78
C VAL A 527 10.56 6.50 -18.51
N ALA A 528 11.54 7.36 -18.19
CA ALA A 528 12.35 7.20 -17.00
C ALA A 528 11.55 7.34 -15.70
N GLY A 529 10.61 8.29 -15.65
CA GLY A 529 9.70 8.40 -14.51
C GLY A 529 8.77 7.19 -14.39
N ALA A 530 8.25 6.66 -15.51
CA ALA A 530 7.40 5.47 -15.51
C ALA A 530 8.09 4.22 -14.97
N VAL A 531 9.37 4.03 -15.33
CA VAL A 531 10.20 2.93 -14.78
C VAL A 531 10.35 3.09 -13.27
N SER A 532 10.56 4.32 -12.80
CA SER A 532 10.70 4.61 -11.36
C SER A 532 9.38 4.39 -10.59
N GLU A 533 8.26 4.78 -11.19
CA GLU A 533 6.90 4.48 -10.68
C GLU A 533 6.70 2.97 -10.53
N ALA A 534 6.92 2.21 -11.60
CA ALA A 534 6.70 0.78 -11.64
C ALA A 534 7.49 0.03 -10.57
N GLY A 535 8.79 0.34 -10.44
CA GLY A 535 9.67 -0.30 -9.48
C GLY A 535 9.27 -0.04 -8.03
N ALA A 536 9.02 1.23 -7.68
CA ALA A 536 8.62 1.61 -6.32
C ALA A 536 7.23 1.11 -5.94
N LEU A 537 6.29 1.10 -6.90
CA LEU A 537 4.94 0.59 -6.69
C LEU A 537 4.95 -0.91 -6.40
N GLN A 538 5.58 -1.72 -7.24
CA GLN A 538 5.61 -3.17 -7.09
C GLN A 538 6.38 -3.63 -5.85
N ALA A 539 7.49 -2.98 -5.53
CA ALA A 539 8.24 -3.29 -4.32
C ALA A 539 7.40 -2.99 -3.07
N GLY A 540 6.68 -1.86 -3.06
CA GLY A 540 5.76 -1.50 -1.98
C GLY A 540 4.58 -2.47 -1.85
N ASP A 541 3.96 -2.83 -2.97
CA ASP A 541 2.81 -3.73 -3.03
C ASP A 541 3.15 -5.12 -2.47
N LEU A 542 4.26 -5.71 -2.93
CA LEU A 542 4.73 -7.00 -2.41
C LEU A 542 5.09 -6.92 -0.91
N MET A 543 5.59 -5.78 -0.41
CA MET A 543 5.87 -5.63 1.02
C MET A 543 4.62 -5.57 1.90
N GLN A 544 3.55 -4.93 1.42
CA GLN A 544 2.25 -4.93 2.10
C GLN A 544 1.69 -6.36 2.17
N ASP A 545 1.77 -7.09 1.07
CA ASP A 545 1.35 -8.48 1.01
C ASP A 545 2.18 -9.36 1.94
N LEU A 546 3.50 -9.26 1.87
CA LEU A 546 4.39 -10.04 2.73
C LEU A 546 4.18 -9.71 4.22
N LYS A 547 3.75 -8.49 4.57
CA LYS A 547 3.29 -8.19 5.93
C LYS A 547 2.04 -8.99 6.26
N THR A 548 1.02 -8.95 5.40
CA THR A 548 -0.22 -9.71 5.60
C THR A 548 0.05 -11.20 5.79
N GLY A 549 0.89 -11.77 4.93
CA GLY A 549 1.28 -13.18 5.01
C GLY A 549 2.13 -13.50 6.24
N HIS A 550 3.09 -12.66 6.59
CA HIS A 550 3.90 -12.85 7.81
C HIS A 550 3.04 -12.88 9.08
N LEU A 551 2.00 -12.03 9.16
CA LEU A 551 1.07 -11.99 10.28
C LEU A 551 0.14 -13.22 10.36
N LEU A 552 -0.13 -13.86 9.21
CA LEU A 552 -1.00 -15.04 9.09
C LEU A 552 -0.22 -16.34 8.81
N GLY A 553 1.11 -16.33 8.95
CA GLY A 553 1.93 -17.52 8.68
C GLY A 553 1.91 -18.03 7.22
N ALA A 554 1.56 -17.19 6.24
CA ALA A 554 1.61 -17.56 4.83
C ALA A 554 3.06 -17.57 4.30
N ALA A 555 3.37 -18.54 3.44
CA ALA A 555 4.72 -18.72 2.91
C ALA A 555 5.14 -17.53 1.99
N PRO A 556 6.26 -16.83 2.28
CA PRO A 556 6.75 -15.73 1.45
C PRO A 556 6.96 -16.10 -0.02
N LYS A 557 7.42 -17.32 -0.27
CA LYS A 557 7.59 -17.86 -1.62
C LYS A 557 6.28 -17.97 -2.40
N ALA A 558 5.19 -18.35 -1.74
CA ALA A 558 3.89 -18.44 -2.40
C ALA A 558 3.38 -17.05 -2.81
N GLN A 559 3.56 -16.05 -1.94
CA GLN A 559 3.20 -14.66 -2.24
C GLN A 559 4.05 -14.07 -3.35
N PHE A 560 5.37 -14.31 -3.35
CA PHE A 560 6.24 -13.88 -4.44
C PHE A 560 5.78 -14.41 -5.80
N TRP A 561 5.49 -15.71 -5.91
CA TRP A 561 4.99 -16.29 -7.16
C TRP A 561 3.57 -15.82 -7.50
N GLY A 562 2.71 -15.63 -6.49
CA GLY A 562 1.40 -15.01 -6.66
C GLY A 562 1.49 -13.61 -7.27
N GLN A 563 2.39 -12.78 -6.76
CA GLN A 563 2.67 -11.43 -7.26
C GLN A 563 3.19 -11.48 -8.71
N VAL A 564 4.15 -12.38 -9.01
CA VAL A 564 4.70 -12.54 -10.37
C VAL A 564 3.59 -12.93 -11.36
N ILE A 565 2.72 -13.86 -11.00
CA ILE A 565 1.61 -14.31 -11.85
C ILE A 565 0.59 -13.18 -12.04
N GLY A 566 0.11 -12.58 -10.94
CA GLY A 566 -0.88 -11.52 -10.99
C GLY A 566 -0.38 -10.28 -11.73
N ALA A 567 0.85 -9.85 -11.51
CA ALA A 567 1.47 -8.75 -12.25
C ALA A 567 1.63 -9.06 -13.74
N THR A 568 2.04 -10.28 -14.11
CA THR A 568 2.19 -10.68 -15.52
C THR A 568 0.86 -10.68 -16.25
N VAL A 569 -0.16 -11.34 -15.67
CA VAL A 569 -1.51 -11.36 -16.26
C VAL A 569 -2.09 -9.95 -16.28
N GLY A 570 -1.92 -9.19 -15.20
CA GLY A 570 -2.36 -7.80 -15.08
C GLY A 570 -1.73 -6.87 -16.11
N ALA A 571 -0.46 -7.04 -16.46
CA ALA A 571 0.18 -6.25 -17.52
C ALA A 571 -0.44 -6.50 -18.90
N VAL A 572 -0.63 -7.77 -19.25
CA VAL A 572 -1.25 -8.15 -20.53
C VAL A 572 -2.69 -7.66 -20.60
N VAL A 573 -3.46 -7.92 -19.54
CA VAL A 573 -4.87 -7.52 -19.44
C VAL A 573 -5.02 -6.01 -19.41
N SER A 574 -4.19 -5.27 -18.66
CA SER A 574 -4.24 -3.81 -18.61
C SER A 574 -3.98 -3.19 -19.98
N ALA A 575 -3.04 -3.74 -20.76
CA ALA A 575 -2.79 -3.30 -22.13
C ALA A 575 -4.02 -3.50 -23.03
N PHE A 576 -4.71 -4.65 -22.90
CA PHE A 576 -5.94 -4.92 -23.63
C PHE A 576 -7.09 -4.00 -23.22
N ILE A 577 -7.33 -3.87 -21.91
CA ILE A 577 -8.37 -2.99 -21.36
C ILE A 577 -8.11 -1.55 -21.82
N TYR A 578 -6.89 -1.06 -21.70
CA TYR A 578 -6.54 0.29 -22.15
C TYR A 578 -6.91 0.51 -23.62
N GLN A 579 -6.51 -0.42 -24.51
CA GLN A 579 -6.84 -0.34 -25.93
C GLN A 579 -8.35 -0.37 -26.19
N LEU A 580 -9.09 -1.21 -25.44
CA LEU A 580 -10.53 -1.29 -25.50
C LEU A 580 -11.19 0.06 -25.14
N TYR A 581 -10.76 0.70 -24.05
CA TYR A 581 -11.27 2.02 -23.65
C TYR A 581 -10.94 3.08 -24.70
N THR A 582 -9.72 3.11 -25.26
CA THR A 582 -9.34 4.08 -26.29
C THR A 582 -10.00 3.84 -27.65
N ALA A 583 -10.49 2.62 -27.91
CA ALA A 583 -11.21 2.29 -29.13
C ALA A 583 -12.69 2.70 -29.05
N VAL A 584 -13.29 2.65 -27.86
CA VAL A 584 -14.71 2.94 -27.64
C VAL A 584 -14.94 4.40 -27.26
N TYR A 585 -14.07 4.98 -26.43
CA TYR A 585 -14.22 6.34 -25.92
C TYR A 585 -13.21 7.31 -26.51
N THR A 586 -13.64 8.57 -26.67
CA THR A 586 -12.75 9.69 -26.98
C THR A 586 -11.90 10.02 -25.75
N ILE A 587 -10.58 9.87 -25.88
CA ILE A 587 -9.60 10.13 -24.83
C ILE A 587 -8.52 11.07 -25.38
N PRO A 588 -8.29 12.24 -24.77
CA PRO A 588 -9.03 12.84 -23.65
C PRO A 588 -10.44 13.30 -24.05
N GLY A 589 -11.39 13.22 -23.12
CA GLY A 589 -12.78 13.67 -23.32
C GLY A 589 -13.46 14.04 -22.00
N ASP A 590 -14.77 14.32 -22.05
CA ASP A 590 -15.54 14.75 -20.87
C ASP A 590 -15.61 13.69 -19.77
N LEU A 591 -15.79 12.42 -20.17
CA LEU A 591 -15.82 11.29 -19.25
C LEU A 591 -14.40 10.91 -18.80
N PHE A 592 -13.45 10.79 -19.72
CA PHE A 592 -12.06 10.39 -19.43
C PHE A 592 -11.11 11.55 -19.66
N GLN A 593 -10.91 12.35 -18.61
CA GLN A 593 -10.09 13.57 -18.69
C GLN A 593 -8.58 13.30 -18.66
N VAL A 594 -8.16 12.13 -18.18
CA VAL A 594 -6.75 11.73 -18.02
C VAL A 594 -5.89 12.76 -17.26
N PRO A 595 -6.33 13.22 -16.07
CA PRO A 595 -5.64 14.29 -15.35
C PRO A 595 -4.19 13.92 -14.99
N THR A 596 -3.93 12.64 -14.69
CA THR A 596 -2.58 12.15 -14.42
C THR A 596 -1.67 12.31 -15.64
N GLY A 597 -2.17 12.07 -16.87
CA GLY A 597 -1.40 12.28 -18.09
C GLY A 597 -0.92 13.72 -18.25
N TYR A 598 -1.79 14.70 -17.94
CA TYR A 598 -1.42 16.11 -17.93
C TYR A 598 -0.36 16.43 -16.87
N VAL A 599 -0.48 15.86 -15.67
CA VAL A 599 0.53 16.00 -14.62
C VAL A 599 1.89 15.47 -15.08
N TRP A 600 1.92 14.33 -15.76
CA TRP A 600 3.15 13.72 -16.30
C TRP A 600 3.82 14.57 -17.37
N ILE A 601 3.08 14.97 -18.41
CA ILE A 601 3.62 15.75 -19.54
C ILE A 601 4.05 17.15 -19.10
N PHE A 602 3.25 17.82 -18.25
CA PHE A 602 3.61 19.15 -17.77
C PHE A 602 4.79 19.10 -16.79
N THR A 603 4.96 18.03 -16.01
CA THR A 603 6.20 17.87 -15.22
C THR A 603 7.41 17.74 -16.15
N ALA A 604 7.32 16.91 -17.20
CA ALA A 604 8.40 16.76 -18.18
C ALA A 604 8.70 18.07 -18.92
N ARG A 605 7.68 18.88 -19.25
CA ARG A 605 7.84 20.21 -19.87
C ARG A 605 8.40 21.25 -18.89
N LEU A 606 7.95 21.24 -17.64
CA LEU A 606 8.42 22.13 -16.58
C LEU A 606 9.91 22.02 -16.37
N VAL A 607 10.40 20.79 -16.22
CA VAL A 607 11.82 20.53 -15.96
C VAL A 607 12.70 20.74 -17.20
N THR A 608 12.11 20.72 -18.40
CA THR A 608 12.81 21.04 -19.66
C THR A 608 12.66 22.51 -20.09
N GLY A 609 11.95 23.33 -19.30
CA GLY A 609 11.79 24.76 -19.53
C GLY A 609 10.88 25.14 -20.71
N LYS A 610 10.03 24.22 -21.19
CA LYS A 610 9.14 24.43 -22.34
C LYS A 610 7.69 24.72 -21.90
N GLY A 611 7.01 25.62 -22.62
CA GLY A 611 5.55 25.73 -22.58
C GLY A 611 4.94 26.32 -21.30
N ILE A 612 5.66 27.17 -20.57
CA ILE A 612 5.14 27.80 -19.34
C ILE A 612 4.26 29.01 -19.71
N PRO A 613 2.98 29.06 -19.28
CA PRO A 613 2.11 30.20 -19.51
C PRO A 613 2.57 31.48 -18.79
N PRO A 614 2.13 32.66 -19.22
CA PRO A 614 2.43 33.93 -18.55
C PRO A 614 2.09 33.88 -17.05
N MET A 615 2.97 34.40 -16.21
CA MET A 615 2.84 34.43 -14.74
C MET A 615 2.76 33.08 -14.03
N ALA A 616 2.68 31.95 -14.74
CA ALA A 616 2.59 30.64 -14.10
C ALA A 616 3.86 30.32 -13.30
N LYS A 617 5.05 30.76 -13.76
CA LYS A 617 6.34 30.51 -13.11
C LYS A 617 6.44 31.17 -11.74
N GLU A 618 6.01 32.42 -11.62
CA GLU A 618 6.09 33.24 -10.42
C GLU A 618 5.17 32.69 -9.33
N TRP A 619 3.94 32.32 -9.72
CA TRP A 619 2.98 31.69 -8.82
C TRP A 619 3.40 30.27 -8.43
N ALA A 620 3.87 29.47 -9.38
CA ALA A 620 4.45 28.15 -9.12
C ALA A 620 5.59 28.22 -8.10
N PHE A 621 6.54 29.14 -8.28
CA PHE A 621 7.66 29.29 -7.34
C PHE A 621 7.19 29.73 -5.95
N SER A 622 6.25 30.69 -5.89
CA SER A 622 5.71 31.18 -4.62
C SER A 622 4.99 30.08 -3.83
N PHE A 623 4.17 29.29 -4.51
CA PHE A 623 3.46 28.17 -3.88
C PHE A 623 4.40 27.00 -3.55
N ALA A 624 5.40 26.72 -4.40
CA ALA A 624 6.44 25.74 -4.08
C ALA A 624 7.21 26.12 -2.81
N ALA A 625 7.62 27.38 -2.67
CA ALA A 625 8.30 27.87 -1.47
C ALA A 625 7.40 27.79 -0.23
N LEU A 626 6.13 28.22 -0.35
CA LEU A 626 5.14 28.13 0.72
C LEU A 626 4.97 26.69 1.20
N PHE A 627 4.74 25.75 0.28
CA PHE A 627 4.50 24.35 0.62
C PHE A 627 5.78 23.61 1.04
N ALA A 628 6.95 23.98 0.53
CA ALA A 628 8.21 23.48 1.06
C ALA A 628 8.37 23.83 2.55
N VAL A 629 8.06 25.08 2.93
CA VAL A 629 8.12 25.54 4.32
C VAL A 629 7.05 24.85 5.17
N THR A 630 5.80 24.80 4.74
CA THR A 630 4.73 24.17 5.53
C THR A 630 4.94 22.67 5.70
N THR A 631 5.46 21.98 4.69
CA THR A 631 5.81 20.56 4.76
C THR A 631 7.02 20.34 5.65
N ALA A 632 8.07 21.17 5.57
CA ALA A 632 9.21 21.10 6.49
C ALA A 632 8.78 21.33 7.95
N LEU A 633 7.90 22.31 8.20
CA LEU A 633 7.33 22.57 9.52
C LEU A 633 6.50 21.39 10.03
N ARG A 634 5.64 20.81 9.18
CA ARG A 634 4.85 19.61 9.53
C ARG A 634 5.74 18.46 9.96
N ILE A 635 6.83 18.24 9.22
CA ILE A 635 7.75 17.13 9.48
C ILE A 635 8.57 17.41 10.76
N SER A 636 9.05 18.64 10.94
CA SER A 636 9.91 19.03 12.06
C SER A 636 9.21 19.01 13.42
N HIS A 637 7.89 19.24 13.50
CA HIS A 637 7.13 19.35 14.75
C HIS A 637 6.29 18.10 15.07
N THR A 638 6.87 16.91 14.87
CA THR A 638 6.19 15.61 15.06
C THR A 638 5.70 15.35 16.51
N ASN A 639 6.18 16.10 17.51
CA ASN A 639 5.79 15.89 18.93
C ASN A 639 4.46 16.56 19.36
N ASN A 640 3.80 17.38 18.54
CA ASN A 640 2.57 18.08 18.95
C ASN A 640 1.34 17.70 18.10
N LYS A 641 0.57 16.72 18.58
CA LYS A 641 -0.40 15.92 17.79
C LYS A 641 -1.65 16.65 17.26
N LYS A 642 -2.02 17.83 17.78
CA LYS A 642 -3.30 18.49 17.42
C LYS A 642 -3.22 19.50 16.27
N TRP A 643 -2.11 20.21 16.13
CA TRP A 643 -1.96 21.23 15.08
C TRP A 643 -1.55 20.63 13.73
N GLN A 644 -0.92 19.44 13.74
CA GLN A 644 -0.43 18.77 12.54
C GLN A 644 -1.56 18.46 11.54
N SER A 645 -2.76 18.11 12.02
CA SER A 645 -3.92 17.84 11.18
C SER A 645 -4.52 19.10 10.54
N LEU A 646 -4.17 20.30 11.02
CA LEU A 646 -4.59 21.57 10.41
C LEU A 646 -3.64 22.01 9.29
N ILE A 647 -2.40 21.53 9.26
CA ILE A 647 -1.45 21.89 8.20
C ILE A 647 -1.81 21.08 6.94
N PRO A 648 -2.09 21.73 5.79
CA PRO A 648 -2.61 21.05 4.61
C PRO A 648 -1.53 20.32 3.81
N GLY A 649 -1.73 19.03 3.51
CA GLY A 649 -0.74 18.23 2.76
C GLY A 649 -0.54 18.74 1.35
N GLY A 650 0.72 18.98 0.95
CA GLY A 650 1.04 19.53 -0.36
C GLY A 650 0.48 18.69 -1.50
N ILE A 651 0.71 17.37 -1.49
CA ILE A 651 0.13 16.45 -2.49
C ILE A 651 -1.40 16.54 -2.52
N ALA A 652 -2.08 16.50 -1.36
CA ALA A 652 -3.54 16.53 -1.33
C ALA A 652 -4.13 17.85 -1.86
N VAL A 653 -3.54 18.99 -1.48
CA VAL A 653 -3.92 20.31 -2.03
C VAL A 653 -3.70 20.35 -3.53
N ALA A 654 -2.54 19.90 -4.00
CA ALA A 654 -2.24 19.89 -5.42
C ALA A 654 -3.22 19.02 -6.22
N VAL A 655 -3.58 17.84 -5.72
CA VAL A 655 -4.60 16.97 -6.32
C VAL A 655 -5.95 17.68 -6.41
N GLY A 656 -6.35 18.41 -5.38
CA GLY A 656 -7.54 19.25 -5.40
C GLY A 656 -7.50 20.40 -6.40
N MET A 657 -6.32 20.95 -6.68
CA MET A 657 -6.14 22.04 -7.65
C MET A 657 -6.20 21.58 -9.11
N TYR A 658 -5.67 20.40 -9.45
CA TYR A 658 -5.68 19.94 -10.84
C TYR A 658 -6.93 19.12 -11.19
N ASN A 659 -7.56 18.44 -10.22
CA ASN A 659 -8.83 17.78 -10.44
C ASN A 659 -9.96 18.81 -10.49
N VAL A 660 -10.93 18.58 -11.37
CA VAL A 660 -12.13 19.41 -11.42
C VAL A 660 -12.91 19.34 -10.08
N PRO A 661 -13.59 20.43 -9.67
CA PRO A 661 -14.27 20.49 -8.38
C PRO A 661 -15.29 19.37 -8.17
N SER A 662 -15.91 18.88 -9.24
CA SER A 662 -16.93 17.83 -9.20
C SER A 662 -16.48 16.54 -8.52
N PHE A 663 -15.27 16.08 -8.80
CA PHE A 663 -14.70 14.89 -8.17
C PHE A 663 -14.29 15.15 -6.72
N THR A 664 -13.72 16.34 -6.47
CA THR A 664 -13.22 16.73 -5.16
C THR A 664 -14.35 16.89 -4.14
N LEU A 665 -15.48 17.46 -4.54
CA LEU A 665 -16.65 17.62 -3.68
C LEU A 665 -17.23 16.26 -3.27
N ALA A 666 -17.40 15.33 -4.21
CA ALA A 666 -17.91 13.99 -3.92
C ALA A 666 -17.00 13.21 -2.96
N ARG A 667 -15.68 13.29 -3.15
CA ARG A 667 -14.70 12.73 -2.20
C ARG A 667 -14.76 13.39 -0.84
N THR A 668 -14.94 14.71 -0.79
CA THR A 668 -15.10 15.43 0.47
C THR A 668 -16.33 14.95 1.24
N ILE A 669 -17.46 14.72 0.57
CA ILE A 669 -18.65 14.13 1.19
C ILE A 669 -18.32 12.78 1.83
N GLY A 670 -17.58 11.92 1.12
CA GLY A 670 -17.12 10.64 1.66
C GLY A 670 -16.18 10.77 2.87
N GLY A 671 -15.22 11.70 2.83
CA GLY A 671 -14.34 11.96 3.96
C GLY A 671 -15.08 12.51 5.18
N LEU A 672 -16.05 13.40 4.98
CA LEU A 672 -16.92 13.90 6.05
C LEU A 672 -17.81 12.80 6.63
N LEU A 673 -18.32 11.89 5.80
CA LEU A 673 -19.05 10.71 6.25
C LEU A 673 -18.17 9.82 7.14
N SER A 674 -16.92 9.58 6.73
CA SER A 674 -15.92 8.86 7.54
C SER A 674 -15.64 9.56 8.88
N TRP A 675 -15.50 10.89 8.88
CA TRP A 675 -15.33 11.66 10.10
C TRP A 675 -16.54 11.55 11.04
N TRP A 676 -17.75 11.64 10.50
CA TRP A 676 -18.99 11.53 11.28
C TRP A 676 -19.16 10.13 11.87
N TRP A 677 -18.90 9.08 11.08
CA TRP A 677 -18.91 7.69 11.52
C TRP A 677 -17.98 7.46 12.71
N ARG A 678 -16.73 7.93 12.60
CA ARG A 678 -15.72 7.75 13.65
C ARG A 678 -15.96 8.64 14.86
N SER A 679 -16.18 9.93 14.64
CA SER A 679 -16.20 10.91 15.73
C SER A 679 -17.53 10.94 16.47
N ARG A 680 -18.64 10.80 15.73
CA ARG A 680 -19.97 10.95 16.31
C ARG A 680 -20.60 9.62 16.69
N MET A 681 -20.49 8.61 15.83
CA MET A 681 -21.08 7.30 16.07
C MET A 681 -20.14 6.34 16.83
N GLN A 682 -18.82 6.56 16.79
CA GLN A 682 -17.81 5.69 17.43
C GLN A 682 -17.94 4.22 17.00
N TRP A 683 -18.37 4.00 15.76
CA TRP A 683 -18.54 2.68 15.18
C TRP A 683 -17.22 2.12 14.64
N GLU A 684 -17.17 0.81 14.48
CA GLU A 684 -16.00 0.11 13.94
C GLU A 684 -15.67 0.56 12.51
N ASP A 685 -14.39 0.50 12.15
CA ASP A 685 -13.90 0.89 10.82
C ASP A 685 -14.21 -0.16 9.74
N THR A 686 -14.32 -1.44 10.11
CA THR A 686 -14.51 -2.54 9.15
C THR A 686 -15.74 -2.36 8.28
N PRO A 687 -16.95 -2.11 8.81
CA PRO A 687 -18.14 -1.91 7.98
C PRO A 687 -18.05 -0.67 7.07
N LEU A 688 -17.35 0.38 7.52
CA LEU A 688 -17.15 1.60 6.75
C LEU A 688 -16.27 1.35 5.52
N ILE A 689 -15.17 0.59 5.67
CA ILE A 689 -14.29 0.18 4.57
C ILE A 689 -15.06 -0.73 3.60
N VAL A 690 -15.86 -1.66 4.12
CA VAL A 690 -16.69 -2.57 3.32
C VAL A 690 -17.71 -1.79 2.49
N LEU A 691 -18.39 -0.80 3.07
CA LEU A 691 -19.32 0.09 2.38
C LEU A 691 -18.63 0.85 1.25
N ALA A 692 -17.49 1.48 1.53
CA ALA A 692 -16.73 2.23 0.54
C ALA A 692 -16.28 1.34 -0.64
N SER A 693 -15.85 0.12 -0.32
CA SER A 693 -15.43 -0.87 -1.30
C SER A 693 -16.59 -1.34 -2.18
N GLY A 694 -17.77 -1.56 -1.58
CA GLY A 694 -18.99 -1.88 -2.31
C GLY A 694 -19.33 -0.80 -3.34
N PHE A 695 -19.25 0.48 -2.96
CA PHE A 695 -19.49 1.58 -3.90
C PHE A 695 -18.49 1.58 -5.07
N ILE A 696 -17.19 1.49 -4.79
CA ILE A 696 -16.19 1.56 -5.86
C ILE A 696 -16.27 0.34 -6.79
N LEU A 697 -16.46 -0.86 -6.23
CA LEU A 697 -16.62 -2.10 -7.02
C LEU A 697 -17.93 -2.10 -7.83
N GLY A 698 -19.02 -1.58 -7.26
CA GLY A 698 -20.32 -1.52 -7.94
C GLY A 698 -20.26 -0.66 -9.19
N GLU A 699 -19.76 0.57 -9.07
CA GLU A 699 -19.56 1.44 -10.22
C GLU A 699 -18.49 0.89 -11.18
N GLY A 700 -17.38 0.38 -10.65
CA GLY A 700 -16.31 -0.19 -11.45
C GLY A 700 -16.76 -1.40 -12.29
N PHE A 701 -17.55 -2.31 -11.72
CA PHE A 701 -18.14 -3.44 -12.45
C PHE A 701 -19.18 -2.98 -13.48
N LEU A 702 -20.09 -2.06 -13.12
CA LEU A 702 -21.10 -1.56 -14.07
C LEU A 702 -20.49 -0.65 -15.15
N SER A 703 -19.30 -0.09 -14.93
CA SER A 703 -18.55 0.60 -15.99
C SER A 703 -18.20 -0.33 -17.16
N ILE A 704 -18.03 -1.64 -16.92
CA ILE A 704 -17.82 -2.65 -17.97
C ILE A 704 -19.10 -2.80 -18.79
N VAL A 705 -20.26 -2.81 -18.15
CA VAL A 705 -21.55 -2.88 -18.84
C VAL A 705 -21.77 -1.62 -19.68
N ASN A 706 -21.47 -0.45 -19.13
CA ASN A 706 -21.52 0.82 -19.87
C ASN A 706 -20.57 0.82 -21.08
N LEU A 707 -19.36 0.27 -20.94
CA LEU A 707 -18.40 0.11 -22.04
C LEU A 707 -18.96 -0.79 -23.16
N LEU A 708 -19.62 -1.91 -22.80
CA LEU A 708 -20.26 -2.80 -23.76
C LEU A 708 -21.44 -2.13 -24.47
N MET A 709 -22.25 -1.36 -23.74
CA MET A 709 -23.36 -0.60 -24.30
C MET A 709 -22.89 0.50 -25.25
N GLU A 710 -21.86 1.25 -24.86
CA GLU A 710 -21.23 2.26 -25.72
C GLU A 710 -20.68 1.63 -26.99
N SER A 711 -19.97 0.50 -26.85
CA SER A 711 -19.46 -0.28 -27.98
C SER A 711 -20.57 -0.81 -28.89
N ALA A 712 -21.77 -1.07 -28.36
CA ALA A 712 -22.94 -1.49 -29.12
C ALA A 712 -23.74 -0.31 -29.72
N GLY A 713 -23.31 0.93 -29.48
CA GLY A 713 -23.97 2.14 -29.98
C GLY A 713 -25.31 2.42 -29.30
N VAL A 714 -25.51 1.97 -28.06
CA VAL A 714 -26.75 2.24 -27.31
C VAL A 714 -26.81 3.73 -26.97
N PRO A 715 -27.85 4.48 -27.42
CA PRO A 715 -27.91 5.91 -27.23
C PRO A 715 -28.10 6.30 -25.76
N HIS A 716 -27.53 7.44 -25.37
CA HIS A 716 -27.89 8.14 -24.14
C HIS A 716 -29.28 8.77 -24.29
N LEU A 717 -30.03 8.88 -23.18
CA LEU A 717 -31.40 9.43 -23.13
C LEU A 717 -31.42 10.93 -22.80
#